data_AF-A0A318KBS0-F1
#
_entry.id   AF-A0A318KBS0-F1
#
_cell.length_a   1.000
_cell.length_b   1.000
_cell.length_c   1.000
_cell.angle_alpha   90.00
_cell.angle_beta   90.00
_cell.angle_gamma   90.00
#
_symmetry.space_group_name_H-M   'P 1'
#
loop_
_entity.id
_entity.type
_entity.pdbx_description
1 polymer ?
#
loop_
_entity_poly.entity_id
_entity_poly.type
_entity_poly.pdbx_seq_one_letter_code
_entity_poly.pdbx_strand_id
1 'polypeptide(L)'
;MTRWSEDQVTALAPDASSLSAARKLAGRWRGAGRHDTALWGLCQGSGAKPYQTIVDLSGPAYKCSCPSRKFPCKHALSLLLEWAAGRVEDAPAIADYAASWIDGRIARAAKPAAEPGARSANPATAEQRRVRVTAGLAELDLWLGDQVRTGLAQTDRSFRAFEAIAARMVDAQAPGVASALRQLPTAVVTRADWPEVVLGEYARLHLLIAAHRRLDELTPELRASVRAHVGYPNPAEVVRAEPAVRDRWMVLGVRITEDERLYTRRTWLYGRESRRWALVVDHSFGSPGFPADVPPLGLLADADLHYYPGAAPLRALWGERHGAPEPFTTLPADPDRPGTVAAALADQAAALGADPWLRGWPVLLVDVIPVCTESGWYIAESDGTALPVAPAEQPWRLLGVSGGHPVTLAAEWTAEGLLPISVFTAGEVIDLARLDPVGRGAPNARVAQPADAADLTSAALLGTARRAPDLTRLAAPIAAAADRLPADAALRLLESAALQRLFARGGVRPATAKAPEPAEDDPRRLLPNAAAGRLARMLQERSPFLPEWFDAARPHDYRAPDALCAQLLDQAKSNADLREPLLRLAGARGRWLAGQHPEWRNLVRGKAAAAPTEEVWLFGQPPERRAWLAELRGRDADAARETLTAAWPKESGPLKAELLAVLAEGISRADEPLLEAGLDDRRSDVRRTAAGLLTLLPDSAFAHRMTRRASEWVRVEHRMLHTELVVALPDTLDPPAHRDGITDRSVEFTYRWGGGPDVTAGRLRQLVAATPLEHWAGVLGGPDKAVKAGIDDRFRQPFFDGWVDAALAQHDSTWARALFDAGVPTDVAMLRRRELFQLLPLADRTRHLLDLDGSWLSEIEALLPAMGHPWPEPLAQHLILLLFERARAAARRPEAHGNTPNAHRSLLSAASAHLPVTAASAAAVVARRCGDPAWERAFDQLAHDLNHRSMMLEELQ
;
A
#
# COMPACT_ATOMS: atom_id res chain seq x y z
N MET A 1 -24.35 5.75 -18.36
CA MET A 1 -23.77 5.12 -17.15
C MET A 1 -23.27 3.72 -17.48
N THR A 2 -21.98 3.46 -17.24
CA THR A 2 -21.31 2.16 -17.44
C THR A 2 -21.90 1.10 -16.51
N ARG A 3 -22.05 -0.15 -16.99
CA ARG A 3 -22.47 -1.29 -16.15
C ARG A 3 -21.43 -1.54 -15.06
N TRP A 4 -21.87 -1.95 -13.87
CA TRP A 4 -20.94 -2.32 -12.80
C TRP A 4 -20.23 -3.64 -13.11
N SER A 5 -19.00 -3.80 -12.60
CA SER A 5 -18.27 -5.06 -12.62
C SER A 5 -18.80 -6.03 -11.57
N GLU A 6 -18.57 -7.34 -11.74
CA GLU A 6 -18.91 -8.33 -10.71
C GLU A 6 -18.19 -8.06 -9.39
N ASP A 7 -16.96 -7.52 -9.45
CA ASP A 7 -16.18 -7.13 -8.25
C ASP A 7 -16.85 -5.96 -7.51
N GLN A 8 -17.39 -4.97 -8.23
CA GLN A 8 -18.17 -3.88 -7.63
C GLN A 8 -19.45 -4.41 -6.96
N VAL A 9 -20.13 -5.41 -7.54
CA VAL A 9 -21.31 -6.05 -6.92
C VAL A 9 -20.91 -6.91 -5.72
N THR A 10 -19.76 -7.58 -5.78
CA THR A 10 -19.20 -8.39 -4.70
C THR A 10 -18.85 -7.53 -3.48
N ALA A 11 -18.26 -6.36 -3.69
CA ALA A 11 -17.94 -5.40 -2.63
C ALA A 11 -19.19 -4.87 -1.88
N LEU A 12 -20.38 -4.95 -2.50
CA LEU A 12 -21.65 -4.55 -1.89
C LEU A 12 -22.30 -5.64 -1.04
N ALA A 13 -21.82 -6.88 -1.11
CA ALA A 13 -22.42 -7.98 -0.37
C ALA A 13 -22.18 -7.83 1.14
N PRO A 14 -23.22 -7.91 1.99
CA PRO A 14 -23.07 -7.76 3.44
C PRO A 14 -22.26 -8.91 4.07
N ASP A 15 -22.19 -10.05 3.40
CA ASP A 15 -21.34 -11.19 3.76
C ASP A 15 -21.22 -12.17 2.57
N ALA A 16 -20.22 -13.06 2.63
CA ALA A 16 -19.98 -14.07 1.59
C ALA A 16 -21.16 -15.04 1.39
N SER A 17 -21.95 -15.31 2.44
CA SER A 17 -23.12 -16.21 2.35
C SER A 17 -24.24 -15.61 1.50
N SER A 18 -24.43 -14.30 1.59
CA SER A 18 -25.44 -13.53 0.84
C SER A 18 -25.08 -13.47 -0.64
N LEU A 19 -23.79 -13.33 -0.96
CA LEU A 19 -23.28 -13.37 -2.33
C LEU A 19 -23.42 -14.77 -2.95
N SER A 20 -23.06 -15.82 -2.20
CA SER A 20 -23.26 -17.21 -2.66
C SER A 20 -24.75 -17.52 -2.92
N ALA A 21 -25.64 -17.05 -2.03
CA ALA A 21 -27.07 -17.18 -2.22
C ALA A 21 -27.61 -16.35 -3.40
N ALA A 22 -27.01 -15.19 -3.69
CA ALA A 22 -27.36 -14.36 -4.84
C ALA A 22 -27.01 -15.03 -6.18
N ARG A 23 -25.82 -15.63 -6.29
CA ARG A 23 -25.38 -16.35 -7.49
C ARG A 23 -26.33 -17.51 -7.86
N LYS A 24 -26.92 -18.19 -6.86
CA LYS A 24 -27.91 -19.26 -7.06
C LYS A 24 -29.27 -18.80 -7.62
N LEU A 25 -29.51 -17.49 -7.66
CA LEU A 25 -30.75 -16.89 -8.17
C LEU A 25 -30.60 -16.37 -9.61
N ALA A 26 -29.42 -16.53 -10.22
CA ALA A 26 -29.18 -16.22 -11.62
C ALA A 26 -30.22 -16.89 -12.54
N GLY A 27 -30.74 -16.15 -13.51
CA GLY A 27 -31.78 -16.64 -14.45
C GLY A 27 -33.19 -16.79 -13.89
N ARG A 28 -33.47 -16.47 -12.61
CA ARG A 28 -34.82 -16.54 -12.02
C ARG A 28 -35.64 -15.23 -12.15
N TRP A 29 -35.26 -14.39 -13.09
CA TRP A 29 -35.79 -13.03 -13.25
C TRP A 29 -36.78 -12.94 -14.41
N ARG A 30 -37.87 -12.20 -14.20
CA ARG A 30 -38.84 -11.84 -15.22
C ARG A 30 -39.09 -10.34 -15.20
N GLY A 31 -39.35 -9.75 -16.37
CA GLY A 31 -39.61 -8.32 -16.50
C GLY A 31 -38.51 -7.45 -15.89
N ALA A 32 -37.27 -7.93 -15.96
CA ALA A 32 -36.11 -7.16 -15.52
C ALA A 32 -35.79 -6.11 -16.58
N GLY A 33 -35.49 -4.90 -16.15
CA GLY A 33 -35.19 -3.82 -17.05
C GLY A 33 -34.40 -2.73 -16.34
N ARG A 34 -33.78 -1.89 -17.15
CA ARG A 34 -33.10 -0.69 -16.71
C ARG A 34 -33.62 0.52 -17.48
N HIS A 35 -33.78 1.64 -16.79
CA HIS A 35 -34.01 2.95 -17.42
C HIS A 35 -33.28 3.98 -16.57
N ASP A 36 -32.40 4.77 -17.20
CA ASP A 36 -31.50 5.70 -16.52
C ASP A 36 -30.69 5.06 -15.37
N THR A 37 -30.99 5.47 -14.14
CA THR A 37 -30.38 5.00 -12.88
C THR A 37 -31.19 3.90 -12.22
N ALA A 38 -32.40 3.58 -12.70
CA ALA A 38 -33.25 2.58 -12.10
C ALA A 38 -33.02 1.21 -12.74
N LEU A 39 -32.82 0.20 -11.90
CA LEU A 39 -32.74 -1.20 -12.27
C LEU A 39 -33.82 -1.97 -11.51
N TRP A 40 -34.63 -2.78 -12.17
CA TRP A 40 -35.70 -3.53 -11.52
C TRP A 40 -35.82 -4.95 -12.06
N GLY A 41 -36.57 -5.79 -11.35
CA GLY A 41 -36.95 -7.12 -11.81
C GLY A 41 -37.83 -7.88 -10.83
N LEU A 42 -38.48 -8.92 -11.34
CA LEU A 42 -39.29 -9.86 -10.56
C LEU A 42 -38.53 -11.16 -10.38
N CYS A 43 -38.03 -11.45 -9.18
CA CYS A 43 -37.33 -12.71 -8.90
C CYS A 43 -38.31 -13.77 -8.40
N GLN A 44 -38.34 -14.93 -9.06
CA GLN A 44 -39.11 -16.07 -8.58
C GLN A 44 -38.47 -16.67 -7.32
N GLY A 45 -39.08 -16.42 -6.16
CA GLY A 45 -38.71 -16.99 -4.86
C GLY A 45 -39.44 -18.29 -4.54
N SER A 46 -39.38 -18.71 -3.28
CA SER A 46 -40.08 -19.89 -2.75
C SER A 46 -41.58 -19.69 -2.51
N GLY A 47 -42.09 -18.45 -2.66
CA GLY A 47 -43.51 -18.12 -2.53
C GLY A 47 -44.23 -18.00 -3.87
N ALA A 48 -45.57 -17.97 -3.83
CA ALA A 48 -46.42 -17.89 -5.03
C ALA A 48 -46.29 -16.55 -5.80
N LYS A 49 -45.92 -15.45 -5.12
CA LYS A 49 -45.71 -14.13 -5.75
C LYS A 49 -44.20 -13.86 -5.91
N PRO A 50 -43.72 -13.46 -7.11
CA PRO A 50 -42.33 -13.05 -7.32
C PRO A 50 -41.94 -11.84 -6.44
N TYR A 51 -40.68 -11.79 -6.01
CA TYR A 51 -40.15 -10.66 -5.26
C TYR A 51 -39.82 -9.50 -6.21
N GLN A 52 -40.49 -8.37 -6.00
CA GLN A 52 -40.19 -7.11 -6.67
C GLN A 52 -38.87 -6.56 -6.10
N THR A 53 -37.87 -6.43 -6.96
CA THR A 53 -36.55 -5.92 -6.60
C THR A 53 -36.25 -4.70 -7.45
N ILE A 54 -35.78 -3.64 -6.81
CA ILE A 54 -35.47 -2.34 -7.40
C ILE A 54 -34.14 -1.87 -6.83
N VAL A 55 -33.28 -1.34 -7.70
CA VAL A 55 -31.96 -0.80 -7.38
C VAL A 55 -31.83 0.57 -8.03
N ASP A 56 -31.38 1.56 -7.27
CA ASP A 56 -31.03 2.90 -7.74
C ASP A 56 -29.49 3.00 -7.85
N LEU A 57 -29.01 3.19 -9.07
CA LEU A 57 -27.60 3.18 -9.46
C LEU A 57 -26.90 4.53 -9.23
N SER A 58 -27.64 5.60 -8.91
CA SER A 58 -27.06 6.93 -8.61
C SER A 58 -26.35 6.99 -7.25
N GLY A 59 -26.77 6.15 -6.32
CA GLY A 59 -26.15 5.91 -5.02
C GLY A 59 -26.74 4.60 -4.47
N PRO A 60 -25.99 3.47 -4.49
CA PRO A 60 -26.55 2.13 -4.40
C PRO A 60 -27.60 1.98 -3.32
N ALA A 61 -28.87 1.98 -3.74
CA ALA A 61 -29.98 1.80 -2.82
C ALA A 61 -30.94 0.74 -3.33
N TYR A 62 -31.51 -0.01 -2.39
CA TYR A 62 -32.17 -1.28 -2.69
C TYR A 62 -33.55 -1.31 -2.06
N LYS A 63 -34.55 -1.73 -2.83
CA LYS A 63 -35.84 -2.18 -2.31
C LYS A 63 -36.12 -3.56 -2.86
N CYS A 64 -36.42 -4.50 -1.96
CA CYS A 64 -36.87 -5.83 -2.34
C CYS A 64 -38.06 -6.20 -1.47
N SER A 65 -39.09 -6.83 -2.03
CA SER A 65 -40.26 -7.30 -1.25
C SER A 65 -40.01 -8.60 -0.46
N CYS A 66 -38.77 -9.07 -0.38
CA CYS A 66 -38.41 -10.27 0.39
C CYS A 66 -38.24 -9.99 1.90
N PRO A 67 -38.46 -10.97 2.79
CA PRO A 67 -38.38 -10.79 4.25
C PRO A 67 -36.96 -10.69 4.82
N SER A 68 -35.93 -10.55 3.97
CA SER A 68 -34.53 -10.48 4.40
C SER A 68 -34.25 -9.20 5.19
N ARG A 69 -33.55 -9.32 6.33
CA ARG A 69 -33.02 -8.17 7.09
C ARG A 69 -31.62 -7.73 6.64
N LYS A 70 -31.00 -8.45 5.68
CA LYS A 70 -29.70 -8.10 5.08
C LYS A 70 -29.91 -7.22 3.84
N PHE A 71 -29.20 -6.10 3.77
CA PHE A 71 -29.31 -5.10 2.70
C PHE A 71 -27.92 -4.69 2.17
N PRO A 72 -27.64 -4.83 0.86
CA PRO A 72 -28.49 -5.45 -0.17
C PRO A 72 -28.77 -6.93 0.12
N CYS A 73 -30.02 -7.36 -0.15
CA CYS A 73 -30.40 -8.76 0.01
C CYS A 73 -29.89 -9.60 -1.18
N LYS A 74 -29.95 -10.93 -1.07
CA LYS A 74 -29.56 -11.83 -2.16
C LYS A 74 -30.26 -11.56 -3.50
N HIS A 75 -31.49 -11.03 -3.50
CA HIS A 75 -32.21 -10.67 -4.72
C HIS A 75 -31.66 -9.38 -5.33
N ALA A 76 -31.37 -8.35 -4.52
CA ALA A 76 -30.75 -7.12 -5.01
C ALA A 76 -29.34 -7.38 -5.57
N LEU A 77 -28.55 -8.19 -4.87
CA LEU A 77 -27.24 -8.64 -5.36
C LEU A 77 -27.38 -9.46 -6.64
N SER A 78 -28.33 -10.40 -6.70
CA SER A 78 -28.55 -11.20 -7.91
C SER A 78 -28.97 -10.33 -9.10
N LEU A 79 -29.86 -9.36 -8.91
CA LEU A 79 -30.26 -8.43 -9.98
C LEU A 79 -29.09 -7.58 -10.48
N LEU A 80 -28.23 -7.12 -9.57
CA LEU A 80 -27.00 -6.41 -9.93
C LEU A 80 -26.01 -7.31 -10.67
N LEU A 81 -25.87 -8.57 -10.27
CA LEU A 81 -25.04 -9.54 -10.99
C LEU A 81 -25.59 -9.84 -12.39
N GLU A 82 -26.91 -9.95 -12.55
CA GLU A 82 -27.54 -10.09 -13.86
C GLU A 82 -27.30 -8.86 -14.75
N TRP A 83 -27.39 -7.66 -14.18
CA TRP A 83 -27.11 -6.42 -14.90
C TRP A 83 -25.62 -6.26 -15.24
N ALA A 84 -24.72 -6.55 -14.30
CA ALA A 84 -23.27 -6.57 -14.52
C ALA A 84 -22.86 -7.56 -15.61
N ALA A 85 -23.52 -8.73 -15.65
CA ALA A 85 -23.33 -9.74 -16.69
C ALA A 85 -24.07 -9.42 -18.01
N GLY A 86 -24.74 -8.26 -18.09
CA GLY A 86 -25.39 -7.77 -19.29
C GLY A 86 -26.71 -8.44 -19.66
N ARG A 87 -27.31 -9.21 -18.74
CA ARG A 87 -28.58 -9.94 -18.94
C ARG A 87 -29.83 -9.12 -18.59
N VAL A 88 -29.65 -7.86 -18.17
CA VAL A 88 -30.75 -6.91 -18.01
C VAL A 88 -30.65 -5.85 -19.10
N GLU A 89 -31.67 -5.79 -19.96
CA GLU A 89 -31.78 -4.87 -21.08
C GLU A 89 -32.24 -3.47 -20.62
N ASP A 90 -31.89 -2.46 -21.41
CA ASP A 90 -32.46 -1.13 -21.24
C ASP A 90 -33.90 -1.12 -21.78
N ALA A 91 -34.84 -0.68 -20.97
CA ALA A 91 -36.25 -0.56 -21.30
C ALA A 91 -36.58 0.88 -21.70
N PRO A 92 -37.58 1.11 -22.58
CA PRO A 92 -37.97 2.45 -23.02
C PRO A 92 -38.68 3.29 -21.95
N ALA A 93 -39.14 2.66 -20.87
CA ALA A 93 -39.72 3.31 -19.70
C ALA A 93 -39.47 2.47 -18.44
N ILE A 94 -39.48 3.12 -17.28
CA ILE A 94 -39.41 2.48 -15.97
C ILE A 94 -40.74 1.74 -15.65
N ALA A 95 -40.67 0.55 -15.05
CA ALA A 95 -41.88 -0.18 -14.65
C ALA A 95 -42.62 0.51 -13.49
N ASP A 96 -43.96 0.51 -13.48
CA ASP A 96 -44.80 1.26 -12.53
C ASP A 96 -44.41 1.11 -11.05
N TYR A 97 -44.08 -0.12 -10.61
CA TYR A 97 -43.68 -0.38 -9.23
C TYR A 97 -42.28 0.13 -8.88
N ALA A 98 -41.39 0.20 -9.88
CA ALA A 98 -40.08 0.79 -9.78
C ALA A 98 -40.17 2.31 -9.84
N ALA A 99 -40.98 2.85 -10.76
CA ALA A 99 -41.30 4.26 -10.91
C ALA A 99 -41.82 4.84 -9.60
N SER A 100 -42.88 4.25 -9.02
CA SER A 100 -43.43 4.68 -7.74
C SER A 100 -42.40 4.75 -6.60
N TRP A 101 -41.39 3.88 -6.59
CA TRP A 101 -40.34 3.91 -5.57
C TRP A 101 -39.20 4.87 -5.89
N ILE A 102 -38.77 4.93 -7.16
CA ILE A 102 -37.73 5.84 -7.64
C ILE A 102 -38.24 7.27 -7.59
N ASP A 103 -39.45 7.55 -8.08
CA ASP A 103 -40.12 8.84 -7.94
C ASP A 103 -40.34 9.19 -6.47
N GLY A 104 -40.64 8.21 -5.61
CA GLY A 104 -40.69 8.40 -4.16
C GLY A 104 -39.33 8.74 -3.54
N ARG A 105 -38.23 8.24 -4.10
CA ARG A 105 -36.85 8.57 -3.69
C ARG A 105 -36.40 9.90 -4.25
N ILE A 106 -36.65 10.17 -5.53
CA ILE A 106 -36.40 11.46 -6.17
C ILE A 106 -37.24 12.52 -5.46
N ALA A 107 -38.50 12.28 -5.12
CA ALA A 107 -39.30 13.19 -4.30
C ALA A 107 -38.83 13.30 -2.84
N ARG A 108 -37.99 12.37 -2.32
CA ARG A 108 -37.32 12.48 -1.01
C ARG A 108 -35.94 13.15 -1.08
N ALA A 109 -35.27 13.08 -2.23
CA ALA A 109 -33.94 13.63 -2.50
C ALA A 109 -33.99 15.03 -3.16
N ALA A 110 -35.02 15.29 -3.95
CA ALA A 110 -35.44 16.57 -4.53
C ALA A 110 -36.48 17.27 -3.66
N LYS A 111 -37.05 16.60 -2.65
CA LYS A 111 -37.27 17.31 -1.40
C LYS A 111 -35.87 17.75 -0.95
N PRO A 112 -35.60 19.05 -0.80
CA PRO A 112 -34.62 19.44 0.20
C PRO A 112 -34.93 18.57 1.42
N ALA A 113 -33.92 18.02 2.12
CA ALA A 113 -34.15 17.57 3.49
C ALA A 113 -35.10 18.60 4.07
N ALA A 114 -36.36 18.21 4.36
CA ALA A 114 -37.39 19.21 4.55
C ALA A 114 -36.76 20.22 5.46
N GLU A 115 -36.64 21.48 5.01
CA GLU A 115 -36.47 22.58 5.95
C GLU A 115 -37.40 22.19 7.09
N PRO A 116 -36.94 22.03 8.35
CA PRO A 116 -37.85 21.87 9.46
C PRO A 116 -38.74 23.10 9.47
N GLY A 117 -39.75 23.12 8.58
CA GLY A 117 -40.30 24.33 8.02
C GLY A 117 -40.80 25.12 9.18
N ALA A 118 -40.06 26.19 9.51
CA ALA A 118 -40.02 26.88 10.79
C ALA A 118 -41.00 26.31 11.82
N ARG A 119 -40.79 25.06 12.27
CA ARG A 119 -41.40 24.62 13.52
C ARG A 119 -40.36 25.01 14.52
N SER A 120 -40.43 26.28 14.96
CA SER A 120 -39.95 26.63 16.29
C SER A 120 -40.32 25.46 17.18
N ALA A 121 -39.30 24.83 17.79
CA ALA A 121 -39.52 23.63 18.58
C ALA A 121 -40.71 23.92 19.48
N ASN A 122 -41.84 23.22 19.27
CA ASN A 122 -43.05 23.49 20.03
C ASN A 122 -42.58 23.53 21.49
N PRO A 123 -42.78 24.64 22.23
CA PRO A 123 -42.21 24.80 23.56
C PRO A 123 -42.55 23.60 24.46
N ALA A 124 -43.74 23.01 24.26
CA ALA A 124 -44.16 21.78 24.92
C ALA A 124 -43.29 20.56 24.55
N THR A 125 -42.86 20.41 23.29
CA THR A 125 -41.97 19.33 22.85
C THR A 125 -40.53 19.53 23.33
N ALA A 126 -40.03 20.77 23.39
CA ALA A 126 -38.72 21.09 23.96
C ALA A 126 -38.70 20.82 25.47
N GLU A 127 -39.77 21.18 26.17
CA GLU A 127 -39.91 20.92 27.61
C GLU A 127 -40.09 19.43 27.92
N GLN A 128 -40.91 18.70 27.14
CA GLN A 128 -41.02 17.24 27.26
C GLN A 128 -39.70 16.50 27.01
N ARG A 129 -38.85 17.02 26.11
CA ARG A 129 -37.49 16.53 25.93
C ARG A 129 -36.65 16.82 27.16
N ARG A 130 -36.71 18.04 27.70
CA ARG A 130 -35.99 18.42 28.92
C ARG A 130 -36.34 17.48 30.07
N VAL A 131 -37.62 17.22 30.31
CA VAL A 131 -38.09 16.28 31.34
C VAL A 131 -37.52 14.88 31.15
N ARG A 132 -37.56 14.34 29.92
CA ARG A 132 -37.00 13.00 29.61
C ARG A 132 -35.49 12.93 29.83
N VAL A 133 -34.77 13.95 29.38
CA VAL A 133 -33.32 14.05 29.58
C VAL A 133 -32.99 14.14 31.06
N THR A 134 -33.66 15.03 31.82
CA THR A 134 -33.45 15.18 33.27
C THR A 134 -33.66 13.85 34.00
N ALA A 135 -34.75 13.13 33.70
CA ALA A 135 -35.04 11.83 34.31
C ALA A 135 -33.96 10.80 33.97
N GLY A 136 -33.56 10.67 32.70
CA GLY A 136 -32.51 9.74 32.29
C GLY A 136 -31.14 10.07 32.90
N LEU A 137 -30.77 11.35 32.96
CA LEU A 137 -29.53 11.79 33.59
C LEU A 137 -29.53 11.54 35.11
N ALA A 138 -30.69 11.65 35.77
CA ALA A 138 -30.81 11.31 37.19
C ALA A 138 -30.62 9.80 37.43
N GLU A 139 -31.20 8.94 36.59
CA GLU A 139 -30.97 7.49 36.65
C GLU A 139 -29.50 7.14 36.37
N LEU A 140 -28.88 7.79 35.39
CA LEU A 140 -27.46 7.60 35.09
C LEU A 140 -26.59 8.00 36.29
N ASP A 141 -26.90 9.11 36.98
CA ASP A 141 -26.09 9.55 38.12
C ASP A 141 -26.12 8.56 39.29
N LEU A 142 -27.31 8.01 39.57
CA LEU A 142 -27.47 6.93 40.55
C LEU A 142 -26.65 5.71 40.14
N TRP A 143 -26.73 5.32 38.86
CA TRP A 143 -25.94 4.21 38.34
C TRP A 143 -24.43 4.46 38.47
N LEU A 144 -23.93 5.63 38.09
CA LEU A 144 -22.51 6.02 38.22
C LEU A 144 -22.06 5.96 39.68
N GLY A 145 -22.86 6.52 40.59
CA GLY A 145 -22.63 6.47 42.03
C GLY A 145 -22.57 5.03 42.57
N ASP A 146 -23.49 4.17 42.15
CA ASP A 146 -23.52 2.75 42.53
C ASP A 146 -22.30 1.99 42.01
N GLN A 147 -21.83 2.31 40.79
CA GLN A 147 -20.62 1.69 40.23
C GLN A 147 -19.39 1.99 41.09
N VAL A 148 -19.17 3.26 41.44
CA VAL A 148 -17.99 3.64 42.26
C VAL A 148 -18.17 3.32 43.75
N ARG A 149 -19.40 3.19 44.24
CA ARG A 149 -19.68 2.74 45.61
C ARG A 149 -19.38 1.26 45.80
N THR A 150 -19.82 0.43 44.85
CA THR A 150 -19.57 -1.02 44.82
C THR A 150 -18.09 -1.32 44.53
N GLY A 151 -17.47 -0.50 43.69
CA GLY A 151 -16.08 -0.61 43.26
C GLY A 151 -15.98 -1.13 41.84
N LEU A 152 -15.23 -0.41 40.99
CA LEU A 152 -15.07 -0.71 39.57
C LEU A 152 -14.49 -2.11 39.33
N ALA A 153 -13.77 -2.70 40.30
CA ALA A 153 -13.25 -4.06 40.20
C ALA A 153 -14.35 -5.14 40.20
N GLN A 154 -15.47 -4.88 40.89
CA GLN A 154 -16.53 -5.83 41.18
C GLN A 154 -17.77 -5.65 40.30
N THR A 155 -17.85 -4.55 39.55
CA THR A 155 -19.00 -4.24 38.70
C THR A 155 -18.96 -4.97 37.35
N ASP A 156 -20.13 -5.19 36.76
CA ASP A 156 -20.22 -5.75 35.40
C ASP A 156 -19.78 -4.71 34.37
N ARG A 157 -18.64 -4.97 33.73
CA ARG A 157 -18.01 -4.12 32.70
C ARG A 157 -18.15 -4.72 31.30
N SER A 158 -19.07 -5.67 31.11
CA SER A 158 -19.31 -6.27 29.79
C SER A 158 -19.86 -5.23 28.81
N PHE A 159 -19.60 -5.44 27.51
CA PHE A 159 -20.20 -4.62 26.45
C PHE A 159 -21.72 -4.51 26.61
N ARG A 160 -22.39 -5.61 27.00
CA ARG A 160 -23.83 -5.65 27.23
C ARG A 160 -24.29 -4.73 28.37
N ALA A 161 -23.52 -4.64 29.45
CA ALA A 161 -23.84 -3.76 30.58
C ALA A 161 -23.79 -2.28 30.15
N PHE A 162 -22.72 -1.89 29.44
CA PHE A 162 -22.60 -0.53 28.90
C PHE A 162 -23.64 -0.21 27.82
N GLU A 163 -23.93 -1.14 26.92
CA GLU A 163 -24.96 -0.93 25.89
C GLU A 163 -26.35 -0.80 26.50
N ALA A 164 -26.65 -1.54 27.57
CA ALA A 164 -27.94 -1.44 28.25
C ALA A 164 -28.18 -0.02 28.83
N ILE A 165 -27.16 0.59 29.44
CA ILE A 165 -27.27 1.97 29.95
C ILE A 165 -27.23 3.00 28.81
N ALA A 166 -26.43 2.78 27.77
CA ALA A 166 -26.38 3.66 26.60
C ALA A 166 -27.72 3.69 25.84
N ALA A 167 -28.38 2.54 25.68
CA ALA A 167 -29.71 2.45 25.07
C ALA A 167 -30.75 3.29 25.84
N ARG A 168 -30.73 3.22 27.18
CA ARG A 168 -31.59 4.09 28.02
C ARG A 168 -31.31 5.57 27.81
N MET A 169 -30.05 5.95 27.58
CA MET A 169 -29.70 7.35 27.29
C MET A 169 -30.21 7.80 25.92
N VAL A 170 -30.26 6.90 24.93
CA VAL A 170 -30.93 7.17 23.64
C VAL A 170 -32.43 7.39 23.86
N ASP A 171 -33.09 6.52 24.64
CA ASP A 171 -34.51 6.63 24.97
C ASP A 171 -34.83 7.92 25.75
N ALA A 172 -33.92 8.32 26.64
CA ALA A 172 -33.97 9.58 27.38
C ALA A 172 -33.66 10.83 26.53
N GLN A 173 -33.31 10.66 25.24
CA GLN A 173 -32.93 11.73 24.32
C GLN A 173 -31.61 12.45 24.67
N ALA A 174 -30.66 11.72 25.25
CA ALA A 174 -29.29 12.16 25.55
C ALA A 174 -28.23 11.40 24.70
N PRO A 175 -28.24 11.54 23.37
CA PRO A 175 -27.39 10.73 22.48
C PRO A 175 -25.89 11.02 22.65
N GLY A 176 -25.49 12.22 23.09
CA GLY A 176 -24.08 12.53 23.37
C GLY A 176 -23.54 11.70 24.54
N VAL A 177 -24.37 11.51 25.57
CA VAL A 177 -24.05 10.65 26.72
C VAL A 177 -24.04 9.17 26.32
N ALA A 178 -25.01 8.73 25.51
CA ALA A 178 -25.03 7.38 24.99
C ALA A 178 -23.75 7.04 24.19
N SER A 179 -23.32 7.96 23.32
CA SER A 179 -22.08 7.80 22.54
C SER A 179 -20.86 7.68 23.46
N ALA A 180 -20.76 8.52 24.51
CA ALA A 180 -19.66 8.44 25.47
C ALA A 180 -19.61 7.07 26.20
N LEU A 181 -20.76 6.52 26.59
CA LEU A 181 -20.85 5.21 27.25
C LEU A 181 -20.43 4.06 26.32
N ARG A 182 -20.79 4.13 25.03
CA ARG A 182 -20.43 3.10 24.02
C ARG A 182 -18.93 3.02 23.73
N GLN A 183 -18.16 4.06 24.04
CA GLN A 183 -16.70 4.06 23.85
C GLN A 183 -15.95 3.33 24.99
N LEU A 184 -16.58 3.14 26.17
CA LEU A 184 -15.93 2.55 27.35
C LEU A 184 -15.55 1.07 27.23
N PRO A 185 -16.38 0.18 26.67
CA PRO A 185 -16.04 -1.25 26.56
C PRO A 185 -14.71 -1.48 25.86
N THR A 186 -14.44 -0.75 24.78
CA THR A 186 -13.18 -0.86 24.02
C THR A 186 -11.99 -0.47 24.90
N ALA A 187 -12.10 0.62 25.66
CA ALA A 187 -11.05 1.03 26.59
C ALA A 187 -10.78 -0.02 27.68
N VAL A 188 -11.83 -0.64 28.24
CA VAL A 188 -11.71 -1.68 29.27
C VAL A 188 -10.92 -2.90 28.76
N VAL A 189 -11.13 -3.28 27.50
CA VAL A 189 -10.46 -4.46 26.91
C VAL A 189 -9.05 -4.15 26.43
N THR A 190 -8.82 -2.95 25.90
CA THR A 190 -7.57 -2.62 25.18
C THR A 190 -6.53 -1.90 26.02
N ARG A 191 -6.90 -1.34 27.17
CA ARG A 191 -6.02 -0.49 27.98
C ARG A 191 -5.68 -1.11 29.34
N ALA A 192 -4.40 -1.09 29.69
CA ALA A 192 -3.94 -1.50 31.01
C ALA A 192 -4.40 -0.53 32.14
N ASP A 193 -4.50 0.76 31.82
CA ASP A 193 -4.97 1.83 32.70
C ASP A 193 -6.50 2.04 32.64
N TRP A 194 -7.25 1.04 32.19
CA TRP A 194 -8.70 1.17 32.06
C TRP A 194 -9.43 1.70 33.30
N PRO A 195 -9.03 1.43 34.57
CA PRO A 195 -9.75 1.95 35.72
C PRO A 195 -9.76 3.47 35.77
N GLU A 196 -8.63 4.10 35.44
CA GLU A 196 -8.49 5.55 35.39
C GLU A 196 -9.34 6.13 34.25
N VAL A 197 -9.32 5.47 33.09
CA VAL A 197 -10.11 5.90 31.92
C VAL A 197 -11.59 5.87 32.24
N VAL A 198 -12.09 4.77 32.81
CA VAL A 198 -13.50 4.62 33.18
C VAL A 198 -13.88 5.62 34.27
N LEU A 199 -13.08 5.75 35.32
CA LEU A 199 -13.33 6.73 36.39
C LEU A 199 -13.38 8.16 35.83
N GLY A 200 -12.43 8.53 34.97
CA GLY A 200 -12.38 9.86 34.37
C GLY A 200 -13.57 10.16 33.46
N GLU A 201 -14.06 9.16 32.73
CA GLU A 201 -15.28 9.29 31.92
C GLU A 201 -16.54 9.37 32.79
N TYR A 202 -16.64 8.57 33.85
CA TYR A 202 -17.73 8.65 34.83
C TYR A 202 -17.76 10.00 35.53
N ALA A 203 -16.60 10.49 35.96
CA ALA A 203 -16.44 11.80 36.57
C ALA A 203 -16.87 12.93 35.61
N ARG A 204 -16.51 12.85 34.33
CA ARG A 204 -16.95 13.83 33.33
C ARG A 204 -18.47 13.77 33.11
N LEU A 205 -19.05 12.57 33.02
CA LEU A 205 -20.49 12.40 32.88
C LEU A 205 -21.24 12.94 34.11
N HIS A 206 -20.74 12.65 35.32
CA HIS A 206 -21.26 13.20 36.56
C HIS A 206 -21.23 14.74 36.55
N LEU A 207 -20.10 15.34 36.16
CA LEU A 207 -19.99 16.80 36.02
C LEU A 207 -21.02 17.36 35.03
N LEU A 208 -21.26 16.68 33.91
CA LEU A 208 -22.28 17.06 32.93
C LEU A 208 -23.68 17.03 33.52
N ILE A 209 -24.00 15.99 34.30
CA ILE A 209 -25.28 15.85 34.99
C ILE A 209 -25.45 16.95 36.05
N ALA A 210 -24.41 17.23 36.84
CA ALA A 210 -24.42 18.28 37.85
C ALA A 210 -24.60 19.68 37.26
N ALA A 211 -24.04 19.93 36.07
CA ALA A 211 -24.25 21.17 35.32
C ALA A 211 -25.67 21.23 34.73
N HIS A 212 -26.19 20.12 34.18
CA HIS A 212 -27.55 20.04 33.63
C HIS A 212 -28.64 20.26 34.69
N ARG A 213 -28.44 19.79 35.93
CA ARG A 213 -29.37 20.09 37.04
C ARG A 213 -29.54 21.57 37.32
N ARG A 214 -28.47 22.35 37.10
CA ARG A 214 -28.41 23.81 37.31
C ARG A 214 -28.44 24.59 36.00
N LEU A 215 -28.95 23.99 34.93
CA LEU A 215 -28.85 24.52 33.56
C LEU A 215 -29.36 25.98 33.45
N ASP A 216 -30.39 26.32 34.22
CA ASP A 216 -30.99 27.66 34.20
C ASP A 216 -30.13 28.70 34.94
N GLU A 217 -29.27 28.29 35.87
CA GLU A 217 -28.33 29.14 36.63
C GLU A 217 -27.02 29.43 35.86
N LEU A 218 -26.72 28.65 34.81
CA LEU A 218 -25.49 28.81 34.03
C LEU A 218 -25.53 30.03 33.10
N THR A 219 -24.36 30.56 32.75
CA THR A 219 -24.25 31.58 31.70
C THR A 219 -24.80 31.03 30.37
N PRO A 220 -25.35 31.89 29.49
CA PRO A 220 -25.92 31.44 28.22
C PRO A 220 -24.99 30.56 27.39
N GLU A 221 -23.69 30.88 27.39
CA GLU A 221 -22.67 30.18 26.62
C GLU A 221 -22.38 28.79 27.21
N LEU A 222 -22.24 28.70 28.54
CA LEU A 222 -22.01 27.42 29.22
C LEU A 222 -23.26 26.53 29.17
N ARG A 223 -24.45 27.13 29.26
CA ARG A 223 -25.73 26.45 29.05
C ARG A 223 -25.79 25.80 27.66
N ALA A 224 -25.34 26.51 26.62
CA ALA A 224 -25.28 25.97 25.28
C ALA A 224 -24.27 24.82 25.16
N SER A 225 -23.09 24.94 25.78
CA SER A 225 -22.10 23.85 25.87
C SER A 225 -22.69 22.60 26.54
N VAL A 226 -23.32 22.72 27.70
CA VAL A 226 -23.96 21.58 28.40
C VAL A 226 -25.01 20.91 27.50
N ARG A 227 -25.85 21.69 26.83
CA ARG A 227 -26.85 21.15 25.90
C ARG A 227 -26.20 20.42 24.72
N ALA A 228 -25.12 20.96 24.16
CA ALA A 228 -24.39 20.34 23.07
C ALA A 228 -23.78 18.98 23.50
N HIS A 229 -23.13 18.92 24.66
CA HIS A 229 -22.50 17.68 25.17
C HIS A 229 -23.52 16.61 25.57
N VAL A 230 -24.72 17.00 26.05
CA VAL A 230 -25.82 16.05 26.26
C VAL A 230 -26.39 15.53 24.93
N GLY A 231 -26.30 16.32 23.85
CA GLY A 231 -26.80 15.98 22.52
C GLY A 231 -28.18 16.57 22.21
N TYR A 232 -28.51 17.73 22.78
CA TYR A 232 -29.66 18.50 22.31
C TYR A 232 -29.43 18.93 20.85
N PRO A 233 -30.45 18.81 19.98
CA PRO A 233 -30.32 19.22 18.59
C PRO A 233 -30.12 20.74 18.52
N ASN A 234 -29.16 21.16 17.73
CA ASN A 234 -29.02 22.55 17.32
C ASN A 234 -29.21 22.61 15.79
N PRO A 235 -30.44 22.88 15.31
CA PRO A 235 -30.76 22.84 13.89
C PRO A 235 -29.87 23.81 13.10
N ALA A 236 -29.48 23.40 11.90
CA ALA A 236 -28.59 24.21 11.06
C ALA A 236 -29.14 25.60 10.75
N GLU A 237 -30.47 25.75 10.62
CA GLU A 237 -31.15 27.03 10.42
C GLU A 237 -30.96 27.99 11.61
N VAL A 238 -31.05 27.48 12.85
CA VAL A 238 -30.85 28.30 14.06
C VAL A 238 -29.41 28.78 14.12
N VAL A 239 -28.46 27.89 13.85
CA VAL A 239 -27.03 28.26 13.82
C VAL A 239 -26.75 29.25 12.69
N ARG A 240 -27.35 29.08 11.51
CA ARG A 240 -27.21 30.02 10.39
C ARG A 240 -27.81 31.41 10.68
N ALA A 241 -28.73 31.52 11.63
CA ALA A 241 -29.26 32.79 12.10
C ALA A 241 -28.34 33.50 13.11
N GLU A 242 -27.35 32.81 13.69
CA GLU A 242 -26.32 33.43 14.52
C GLU A 242 -25.46 34.38 13.67
N PRO A 243 -24.90 35.46 14.26
CA PRO A 243 -24.03 36.39 13.53
C PRO A 243 -22.89 35.67 12.81
N ALA A 244 -22.80 35.90 11.50
CA ALA A 244 -21.73 35.38 10.68
C ALA A 244 -20.38 36.02 11.05
N VAL A 245 -19.33 35.21 11.06
CA VAL A 245 -17.95 35.69 11.03
C VAL A 245 -17.45 35.54 9.60
N ARG A 246 -17.34 36.66 8.89
CA ARG A 246 -16.72 36.71 7.57
C ARG A 246 -15.21 36.78 7.72
N ASP A 247 -14.51 35.93 6.99
CA ASP A 247 -13.04 35.86 6.98
C ASP A 247 -12.56 35.13 5.72
N ARG A 248 -11.25 35.19 5.47
CA ARG A 248 -10.54 34.29 4.57
C ARG A 248 -10.11 33.04 5.33
N TRP A 249 -10.98 32.03 5.29
CA TRP A 249 -10.79 30.77 6.02
C TRP A 249 -9.80 29.86 5.29
N MET A 250 -8.64 29.63 5.90
CA MET A 250 -7.64 28.68 5.43
C MET A 250 -7.96 27.28 5.92
N VAL A 251 -7.95 26.30 5.01
CA VAL A 251 -8.12 24.89 5.37
C VAL A 251 -6.78 24.31 5.77
N LEU A 252 -6.59 24.11 7.09
CA LEU A 252 -5.34 23.63 7.67
C LEU A 252 -5.37 22.14 8.03
N GLY A 253 -6.52 21.48 8.05
CA GLY A 253 -6.55 20.07 8.40
C GLY A 253 -7.83 19.38 8.01
N VAL A 254 -7.72 18.11 7.62
CA VAL A 254 -8.87 17.24 7.37
C VAL A 254 -8.58 15.88 7.99
N ARG A 255 -9.54 15.32 8.72
CA ARG A 255 -9.46 13.95 9.24
C ARG A 255 -10.80 13.26 9.02
N ILE A 256 -10.75 12.08 8.42
CA ILE A 256 -11.93 11.25 8.16
C ILE A 256 -11.83 10.01 9.05
N THR A 257 -12.87 9.78 9.84
CA THR A 257 -13.01 8.58 10.67
C THR A 257 -14.23 7.79 10.24
N GLU A 258 -14.18 6.47 10.37
CA GLU A 258 -15.31 5.57 10.08
C GLU A 258 -15.77 4.86 11.35
N ASP A 259 -17.08 4.82 11.58
CA ASP A 259 -17.72 4.03 12.63
C ASP A 259 -19.00 3.38 12.09
N GLU A 260 -19.08 2.04 12.06
CA GLU A 260 -20.26 1.29 11.54
C GLU A 260 -20.84 1.82 10.20
N ARG A 261 -19.96 2.14 9.22
CA ARG A 261 -20.28 2.76 7.91
C ARG A 261 -20.70 4.23 7.95
N LEU A 262 -20.65 4.88 9.11
CA LEU A 262 -20.76 6.32 9.25
C LEU A 262 -19.36 6.94 9.14
N TYR A 263 -19.11 7.62 8.03
CA TYR A 263 -17.91 8.42 7.82
C TYR A 263 -18.13 9.82 8.38
N THR A 264 -17.22 10.28 9.24
CA THR A 264 -17.23 11.63 9.78
C THR A 264 -15.98 12.36 9.30
N ARG A 265 -16.16 13.49 8.61
CA ARG A 265 -15.08 14.39 8.19
C ARG A 265 -15.03 15.57 9.13
N ARG A 266 -13.89 15.76 9.79
CA ARG A 266 -13.54 16.95 10.57
C ARG A 266 -12.60 17.81 9.73
N THR A 267 -12.97 19.06 9.50
CA THR A 267 -12.16 20.03 8.75
C THR A 267 -11.85 21.22 9.65
N TRP A 268 -10.56 21.44 9.90
CA TRP A 268 -10.07 22.55 10.71
C TRP A 268 -9.73 23.74 9.81
N LEU A 269 -10.28 24.88 10.18
CA LEU A 269 -10.16 26.15 9.48
C LEU A 269 -9.53 27.18 10.41
N TYR A 270 -8.72 28.06 9.84
CA TYR A 270 -8.18 29.21 10.57
C TYR A 270 -8.44 30.49 9.78
N GLY A 271 -9.08 31.46 10.44
CA GLY A 271 -9.36 32.77 9.87
C GLY A 271 -8.08 33.59 9.77
N ARG A 272 -7.82 34.17 8.60
CA ARG A 272 -6.61 34.95 8.34
C ARG A 272 -6.68 36.32 9.00
N GLU A 273 -7.86 36.92 9.04
CA GLU A 273 -8.10 38.22 9.66
C GLU A 273 -8.54 38.10 11.13
N SER A 274 -9.50 37.21 11.44
CA SER A 274 -10.04 37.02 12.80
C SER A 274 -9.13 36.22 13.72
N ARG A 275 -8.13 35.51 13.17
CA ARG A 275 -7.21 34.65 13.92
C ARG A 275 -7.93 33.63 14.80
N ARG A 276 -9.07 33.15 14.29
CA ARG A 276 -9.99 32.27 15.00
C ARG A 276 -9.99 30.89 14.37
N TRP A 277 -10.03 29.87 15.22
CA TRP A 277 -10.24 28.49 14.78
C TRP A 277 -11.72 28.20 14.54
N ALA A 278 -12.00 27.43 13.49
CA ALA A 278 -13.30 26.81 13.25
C ALA A 278 -13.15 25.32 12.92
N LEU A 279 -14.15 24.54 13.31
CA LEU A 279 -14.25 23.12 12.99
C LEU A 279 -15.58 22.85 12.27
N VAL A 280 -15.49 22.43 11.02
CA VAL A 280 -16.65 21.92 10.27
C VAL A 280 -16.68 20.40 10.41
N VAL A 281 -17.85 19.85 10.72
CA VAL A 281 -18.04 18.40 10.91
C VAL A 281 -19.15 17.92 9.98
N ASP A 282 -18.76 17.11 9.00
CA ASP A 282 -19.67 16.48 8.05
C ASP A 282 -19.82 14.98 8.36
N HIS A 283 -20.99 14.44 8.04
CA HIS A 283 -21.28 13.02 8.19
C HIS A 283 -21.78 12.44 6.87
N SER A 284 -21.36 11.23 6.54
CA SER A 284 -21.80 10.49 5.35
C SER A 284 -22.00 9.02 5.69
N PHE A 285 -23.05 8.40 5.18
CA PHE A 285 -23.36 6.99 5.44
C PHE A 285 -23.07 6.12 4.22
N GLY A 286 -22.37 5.00 4.43
CA GLY A 286 -22.09 3.98 3.43
C GLY A 286 -20.85 4.23 2.56
N SER A 287 -20.45 5.49 2.34
CA SER A 287 -19.21 5.85 1.64
C SER A 287 -18.66 7.20 2.13
N PRO A 288 -17.35 7.47 2.00
CA PRO A 288 -16.74 8.74 2.39
C PRO A 288 -16.96 9.87 1.36
N GLY A 289 -18.20 10.02 0.87
CA GLY A 289 -18.60 11.11 -0.02
C GLY A 289 -19.16 12.27 0.80
N PHE A 290 -18.56 13.46 0.70
CA PHE A 290 -18.94 14.64 1.49
C PHE A 290 -19.25 15.84 0.59
N PRO A 291 -20.05 16.83 1.05
CA PRO A 291 -20.30 18.06 0.30
C PRO A 291 -19.01 18.80 -0.05
N ALA A 292 -19.01 19.46 -1.22
CA ALA A 292 -17.86 20.20 -1.75
C ALA A 292 -17.87 21.70 -1.36
N ASP A 293 -18.65 22.06 -0.33
CA ASP A 293 -18.82 23.46 0.10
C ASP A 293 -17.54 24.01 0.72
N VAL A 294 -16.90 23.20 1.58
CA VAL A 294 -15.62 23.53 2.22
C VAL A 294 -14.49 23.29 1.21
N PRO A 295 -13.56 24.26 1.05
CA PRO A 295 -12.41 24.08 0.18
C PRO A 295 -11.56 22.84 0.54
N PRO A 296 -10.85 22.25 -0.43
CA PRO A 296 -9.79 21.29 -0.16
C PRO A 296 -8.69 21.86 0.74
N LEU A 297 -7.94 20.95 1.39
CA LEU A 297 -6.74 21.28 2.17
C LEU A 297 -5.74 22.13 1.35
N GLY A 298 -5.14 23.14 1.98
CA GLY A 298 -4.18 24.04 1.33
C GLY A 298 -4.81 25.18 0.51
N LEU A 299 -6.15 25.21 0.42
CA LEU A 299 -6.87 26.35 -0.14
C LEU A 299 -7.49 27.21 0.97
N LEU A 300 -7.72 28.48 0.66
CA LEU A 300 -8.54 29.38 1.45
C LEU A 300 -9.72 29.89 0.64
N ALA A 301 -10.77 30.35 1.31
CA ALA A 301 -11.90 31.02 0.68
C ALA A 301 -12.43 32.16 1.56
N ASP A 302 -12.81 33.28 0.93
CA ASP A 302 -13.63 34.33 1.58
C ASP A 302 -15.05 33.79 1.76
N ALA A 303 -15.45 33.60 3.02
CA ALA A 303 -16.74 33.01 3.36
C ALA A 303 -17.22 33.43 4.75
N ASP A 304 -18.54 33.31 4.93
CA ASP A 304 -19.20 33.44 6.22
C ASP A 304 -19.18 32.11 6.97
N LEU A 305 -18.78 32.11 8.24
CA LEU A 305 -18.97 30.99 9.15
C LEU A 305 -19.91 31.35 10.29
N HIS A 306 -20.83 30.45 10.60
CA HIS A 306 -21.76 30.59 11.72
C HIS A 306 -21.38 29.59 12.82
N TYR A 307 -21.00 30.10 14.00
CA TYR A 307 -20.54 29.25 15.09
C TYR A 307 -21.72 28.67 15.86
N TYR A 308 -21.61 27.39 16.24
CA TYR A 308 -22.52 26.83 17.22
C TYR A 308 -22.32 27.54 18.57
N PRO A 309 -23.40 28.00 19.22
CA PRO A 309 -23.32 28.58 20.56
C PRO A 309 -22.65 27.64 21.57
N GLY A 310 -21.78 28.20 22.40
CA GLY A 310 -21.01 27.46 23.42
C GLY A 310 -20.02 28.37 24.13
N ALA A 311 -19.52 27.92 25.29
CA ALA A 311 -18.55 28.68 26.10
C ALA A 311 -17.14 28.75 25.45
N ALA A 312 -16.79 27.75 24.64
CA ALA A 312 -15.59 27.73 23.81
C ALA A 312 -15.99 27.40 22.36
N PRO A 313 -16.58 28.36 21.61
CA PRO A 313 -17.22 28.09 20.33
C PRO A 313 -16.19 27.81 19.23
N LEU A 314 -16.06 26.52 18.89
CA LEU A 314 -15.16 26.00 17.85
C LEU A 314 -15.92 25.42 16.65
N ARG A 315 -16.99 24.65 16.89
CA ARG A 315 -17.77 24.06 15.80
C ARG A 315 -18.51 25.16 15.03
N ALA A 316 -18.46 25.10 13.70
CA ALA A 316 -19.12 26.07 12.83
C ALA A 316 -19.86 25.39 11.66
N LEU A 317 -20.80 26.12 11.08
CA LEU A 317 -21.43 25.83 9.80
C LEU A 317 -20.87 26.73 8.72
N TRP A 318 -20.62 26.13 7.55
CA TRP A 318 -20.24 26.85 6.35
C TRP A 318 -21.44 27.67 5.81
N GLY A 319 -21.24 28.97 5.66
CA GLY A 319 -22.22 29.94 5.18
C GLY A 319 -22.02 30.28 3.69
N GLU A 320 -22.31 31.53 3.35
CA GLU A 320 -22.13 32.05 1.99
C GLU A 320 -20.65 32.18 1.64
N ARG A 321 -20.30 31.84 0.39
CA ARG A 321 -18.94 31.98 -0.13
C ARG A 321 -18.89 33.17 -1.08
N HIS A 322 -17.96 34.09 -0.84
CA HIS A 322 -17.83 35.38 -1.53
C HIS A 322 -16.75 35.39 -2.62
N GLY A 323 -16.09 34.26 -2.87
CA GLY A 323 -15.05 34.12 -3.90
C GLY A 323 -14.73 32.67 -4.28
N ALA A 324 -13.95 32.49 -5.34
CA ALA A 324 -13.40 31.17 -5.67
C ALA A 324 -12.31 30.78 -4.66
N PRO A 325 -12.22 29.50 -4.25
CA PRO A 325 -11.11 29.04 -3.43
C PRO A 325 -9.77 29.23 -4.16
N GLU A 326 -8.76 29.66 -3.42
CA GLU A 326 -7.41 29.89 -3.95
C GLU A 326 -6.34 29.27 -3.04
N PRO A 327 -5.18 28.85 -3.57
CA PRO A 327 -4.08 28.36 -2.74
C PRO A 327 -3.51 29.45 -1.84
N PHE A 328 -3.05 29.08 -0.65
CA PHE A 328 -2.29 29.99 0.21
C PHE A 328 -0.88 29.48 0.46
N THR A 329 0.07 30.40 0.45
CA THR A 329 1.51 30.12 0.60
C THR A 329 2.12 30.76 1.84
N THR A 330 1.28 31.33 2.72
CA THR A 330 1.71 32.00 3.96
C THR A 330 0.66 31.82 5.04
N LEU A 331 1.09 31.78 6.31
CA LEU A 331 0.21 31.80 7.47
C LEU A 331 0.25 33.20 8.14
N PRO A 332 -0.86 33.66 8.75
CA PRO A 332 -0.89 34.93 9.47
C PRO A 332 -0.04 34.84 10.75
N ALA A 333 0.78 35.85 11.00
CA ALA A 333 1.48 36.00 12.27
C ALA A 333 0.57 36.69 13.31
N ASP A 334 0.54 36.16 14.53
CA ASP A 334 -0.12 36.78 15.68
C ASP A 334 0.92 37.09 16.77
N PRO A 335 1.27 38.38 16.99
CA PRO A 335 2.18 38.76 18.07
C PRO A 335 1.66 38.40 19.47
N ASP A 336 0.34 38.41 19.66
CA ASP A 336 -0.29 38.16 20.96
C ASP A 336 -0.53 36.66 21.22
N ARG A 337 -0.55 35.86 20.15
CA ARG A 337 -0.64 34.39 20.18
C ARG A 337 0.46 33.78 19.33
N PRO A 338 1.73 33.85 19.77
CA PRO A 338 2.80 33.21 19.04
C PRO A 338 2.51 31.71 18.96
N GLY A 339 2.83 31.07 17.84
CA GLY A 339 2.64 29.62 17.63
C GLY A 339 3.58 28.76 18.47
N THR A 340 3.74 29.07 19.75
CA THR A 340 4.62 28.37 20.70
C THR A 340 3.82 27.33 21.48
N VAL A 341 4.53 26.34 22.02
CA VAL A 341 4.01 25.33 22.93
C VAL A 341 3.34 25.98 24.15
N ALA A 342 3.96 27.01 24.73
CA ALA A 342 3.42 27.69 25.90
C ALA A 342 2.09 28.39 25.60
N ALA A 343 2.01 29.12 24.48
CA ALA A 343 0.77 29.78 24.06
C ALA A 343 -0.34 28.77 23.73
N ALA A 344 0.00 27.68 23.02
CA ALA A 344 -0.96 26.63 22.69
C ALA A 344 -1.56 25.96 23.95
N LEU A 345 -0.73 25.68 24.97
CA LEU A 345 -1.20 25.16 26.26
C LEU A 345 -2.06 26.18 27.02
N ALA A 346 -1.72 27.46 26.97
CA ALA A 346 -2.52 28.52 27.60
C ALA A 346 -3.90 28.67 26.94
N ASP A 347 -3.96 28.68 25.61
CA ASP A 347 -5.22 28.74 24.85
C ASP A 347 -6.10 27.52 25.14
N GLN A 348 -5.51 26.32 25.20
CA GLN A 348 -6.23 25.12 25.56
C GLN A 348 -6.72 25.14 27.02
N ALA A 349 -5.91 25.61 27.96
CA ALA A 349 -6.33 25.75 29.36
C ALA A 349 -7.50 26.74 29.50
N ALA A 350 -7.46 27.87 28.78
CA ALA A 350 -8.55 28.84 28.74
C ALA A 350 -9.83 28.24 28.14
N ALA A 351 -9.72 27.52 27.01
CA ALA A 351 -10.85 26.84 26.39
C ALA A 351 -11.45 25.76 27.30
N LEU A 352 -10.61 24.96 27.97
CA LEU A 352 -11.04 23.93 28.91
C LEU A 352 -11.67 24.52 30.18
N GLY A 353 -11.17 25.68 30.63
CA GLY A 353 -11.77 26.43 31.74
C GLY A 353 -13.17 26.97 31.40
N ALA A 354 -13.39 27.38 30.15
CA ALA A 354 -14.70 27.80 29.66
C ALA A 354 -15.65 26.62 29.40
N ASP A 355 -15.17 25.52 28.80
CA ASP A 355 -15.93 24.30 28.54
C ASP A 355 -15.16 23.05 29.06
N PRO A 356 -15.48 22.57 30.27
CA PRO A 356 -14.81 21.43 30.90
C PRO A 356 -14.94 20.08 30.15
N TRP A 357 -15.86 19.98 29.20
CA TRP A 357 -16.15 18.72 28.51
C TRP A 357 -15.44 18.58 27.16
N LEU A 358 -14.70 19.61 26.72
CA LEU A 358 -13.90 19.57 25.50
C LEU A 358 -13.01 18.32 25.48
N ARG A 359 -12.91 17.68 24.32
CA ARG A 359 -12.10 16.47 24.10
C ARG A 359 -10.71 16.76 23.56
N GLY A 360 -10.60 17.82 22.76
CA GLY A 360 -9.36 18.33 22.22
C GLY A 360 -9.53 19.78 21.79
N TRP A 361 -8.41 20.43 21.48
CA TRP A 361 -8.36 21.81 21.03
C TRP A 361 -7.35 21.95 19.89
N PRO A 362 -7.66 22.67 18.80
CA PRO A 362 -6.71 22.85 17.71
C PRO A 362 -5.54 23.73 18.16
N VAL A 363 -4.35 23.40 17.65
CA VAL A 363 -3.12 24.14 17.91
C VAL A 363 -2.37 24.37 16.60
N LEU A 364 -1.76 25.55 16.49
CA LEU A 364 -0.83 25.90 15.42
C LEU A 364 0.53 26.12 16.08
N LEU A 365 1.48 25.24 15.80
CA LEU A 365 2.84 25.34 16.32
C LEU A 365 3.78 25.75 15.19
N VAL A 366 4.54 26.83 15.38
CA VAL A 366 5.45 27.42 14.40
C VAL A 366 6.89 27.10 14.82
N ASP A 367 7.77 26.86 13.85
CA ASP A 367 9.18 26.57 14.06
C ASP A 367 9.46 25.38 15.00
N VAL A 368 8.71 24.30 14.81
CA VAL A 368 8.84 23.06 15.58
C VAL A 368 9.44 21.91 14.79
N ILE A 369 10.10 20.98 15.48
CA ILE A 369 10.80 19.83 14.93
C ILE A 369 10.19 18.54 15.53
N PRO A 370 9.75 17.57 14.72
CA PRO A 370 9.39 16.23 15.20
C PRO A 370 10.64 15.50 15.70
N VAL A 371 10.54 14.90 16.88
CA VAL A 371 11.62 14.17 17.54
C VAL A 371 11.14 12.80 17.95
N CYS A 372 11.89 11.76 17.59
CA CYS A 372 11.67 10.40 18.06
C CYS A 372 12.76 10.04 19.07
N THR A 373 12.37 9.70 20.30
CA THR A 373 13.27 9.30 21.39
C THR A 373 12.91 7.89 21.88
N GLU A 374 13.73 7.31 22.76
CA GLU A 374 13.38 6.05 23.42
C GLU A 374 12.10 6.13 24.26
N SER A 375 11.77 7.32 24.77
CA SER A 375 10.55 7.57 25.55
C SER A 375 9.32 7.82 24.66
N GLY A 376 9.53 8.01 23.36
CA GLY A 376 8.48 8.22 22.39
C GLY A 376 8.65 9.48 21.53
N TRP A 377 7.55 9.86 20.91
CA TRP A 377 7.45 10.98 19.97
C TRP A 377 7.13 12.32 20.64
N TYR A 378 7.82 13.35 20.19
CA TYR A 378 7.64 14.72 20.64
C TYR A 378 7.65 15.70 19.46
N ILE A 379 6.98 16.83 19.63
CA ILE A 379 7.15 18.01 18.79
C ILE A 379 7.87 19.06 19.64
N ALA A 380 9.08 19.43 19.24
CA ALA A 380 9.98 20.28 20.01
C ALA A 380 10.24 21.61 19.32
N GLU A 381 10.29 22.69 20.10
CA GLU A 381 10.82 23.98 19.71
C GLU A 381 12.36 23.93 19.65
N SER A 382 12.95 24.96 19.04
CA SER A 382 14.42 25.06 18.90
C SER A 382 15.17 25.15 20.24
N ASP A 383 14.53 25.61 21.31
CA ASP A 383 15.07 25.66 22.67
C ASP A 383 14.94 24.32 23.44
N GLY A 384 14.30 23.31 22.82
CA GLY A 384 14.04 22.00 23.37
C GLY A 384 12.71 21.84 24.10
N THR A 385 11.93 22.91 24.29
CA THR A 385 10.57 22.86 24.83
C THR A 385 9.68 21.99 23.95
N ALA A 386 9.00 21.00 24.51
CA ALA A 386 8.35 19.98 23.69
C ALA A 386 6.97 19.53 24.20
N LEU A 387 6.13 19.08 23.26
CA LEU A 387 4.86 18.41 23.56
C LEU A 387 4.92 16.93 23.16
N PRO A 388 4.46 16.01 24.01
CA PRO A 388 4.37 14.60 23.65
C PRO A 388 3.29 14.40 22.58
N VAL A 389 3.63 13.61 21.56
CA VAL A 389 2.67 13.12 20.56
C VAL A 389 1.88 11.96 21.16
N ALA A 390 0.60 11.87 20.80
CA ALA A 390 -0.26 10.81 21.32
C ALA A 390 0.31 9.42 20.97
N PRO A 391 0.29 8.43 21.89
CA PRO A 391 0.96 7.15 21.71
C PRO A 391 0.51 6.31 20.50
N ALA A 392 -0.70 6.56 19.98
CA ALA A 392 -1.25 5.89 18.82
C ALA A 392 -0.71 6.45 17.48
N GLU A 393 -0.14 7.65 17.50
CA GLU A 393 0.40 8.33 16.32
C GLU A 393 1.89 7.99 16.17
N GLN A 394 2.33 7.74 14.93
CA GLN A 394 3.74 7.50 14.59
C GLN A 394 4.10 8.37 13.40
N PRO A 395 4.40 9.67 13.62
CA PRO A 395 4.46 10.66 12.57
C PRO A 395 5.78 10.60 11.77
N TRP A 396 6.16 9.43 11.27
CA TRP A 396 7.35 9.23 10.43
C TRP A 396 7.33 10.08 9.16
N ARG A 397 6.14 10.31 8.60
CA ARG A 397 5.98 11.21 7.47
C ARG A 397 6.29 12.67 7.83
N LEU A 398 5.85 13.13 8.99
CA LEU A 398 6.21 14.45 9.50
C LEU A 398 7.72 14.57 9.70
N LEU A 399 8.36 13.53 10.25
CA LEU A 399 9.82 13.48 10.40
C LEU A 399 10.54 13.51 9.04
N GLY A 400 10.01 12.81 8.03
CA GLY A 400 10.52 12.86 6.66
C GLY A 400 10.40 14.24 6.03
N VAL A 401 9.25 14.91 6.20
CA VAL A 401 8.99 16.26 5.69
C VAL A 401 9.87 17.31 6.37
N SER A 402 9.96 17.27 7.70
CA SER A 402 10.83 18.19 8.46
C SER A 402 12.30 17.91 8.17
N GLY A 403 12.68 16.62 8.17
CA GLY A 403 14.06 16.21 7.99
C GLY A 403 15.03 16.80 9.01
N GLY A 404 14.52 17.12 10.21
CA GLY A 404 15.26 17.79 11.28
C GLY A 404 15.23 19.32 11.21
N HIS A 405 14.60 19.92 10.20
CA HIS A 405 14.42 21.37 10.12
C HIS A 405 13.08 21.81 10.75
N PRO A 406 13.00 23.05 11.28
CA PRO A 406 11.75 23.60 11.78
C PRO A 406 10.65 23.65 10.72
N VAL A 407 9.43 23.29 11.11
CA VAL A 407 8.22 23.34 10.29
C VAL A 407 7.05 23.93 11.07
N THR A 408 5.98 24.33 10.38
CA THR A 408 4.74 24.76 11.04
C THR A 408 3.73 23.61 11.05
N LEU A 409 3.25 23.22 12.23
CA LEU A 409 2.37 22.08 12.44
C LEU A 409 0.97 22.53 12.84
N ALA A 410 -0.05 22.07 12.12
CA ALA A 410 -1.43 22.10 12.57
C ALA A 410 -1.78 20.75 13.23
N ALA A 411 -2.27 20.80 14.46
CA ALA A 411 -2.53 19.61 15.26
C ALA A 411 -3.74 19.79 16.19
N GLU A 412 -4.20 18.71 16.81
CA GLU A 412 -5.18 18.74 17.91
C GLU A 412 -4.51 18.28 19.20
N TRP A 413 -4.55 19.11 20.24
CA TRP A 413 -4.09 18.72 21.58
C TRP A 413 -5.21 18.00 22.31
N THR A 414 -4.94 16.77 22.78
CA THR A 414 -5.91 15.93 23.50
C THR A 414 -5.38 15.47 24.85
N ALA A 415 -6.21 14.77 25.63
CA ALA A 415 -5.77 14.18 26.90
C ALA A 415 -4.67 13.12 26.74
N GLU A 416 -4.51 12.51 25.57
CA GLU A 416 -3.47 11.50 25.32
C GLU A 416 -2.19 12.10 24.72
N GLY A 417 -2.20 13.40 24.36
CA GLY A 417 -1.10 14.09 23.70
C GLY A 417 -1.52 14.77 22.39
N LEU A 418 -0.53 15.25 21.67
CA LEU A 418 -0.69 15.97 20.41
C LEU A 418 -1.02 15.00 19.26
N LEU A 419 -2.03 15.32 18.46
CA LEU A 419 -2.41 14.62 17.23
C LEU A 419 -2.02 15.48 16.03
N PRO A 420 -0.90 15.18 15.33
CA PRO A 420 -0.53 15.86 14.10
C PRO A 420 -1.62 15.70 13.02
N ILE A 421 -2.02 16.79 12.37
CA ILE A 421 -3.05 16.76 11.31
C ILE A 421 -2.44 17.11 9.95
N SER A 422 -1.72 18.23 9.88
CA SER A 422 -1.02 18.65 8.67
C SER A 422 0.25 19.43 9.02
N VAL A 423 1.14 19.53 8.04
CA VAL A 423 2.35 20.36 8.14
C VAL A 423 2.35 21.38 7.02
N PHE A 424 2.69 22.61 7.35
CA PHE A 424 2.92 23.70 6.41
C PHE A 424 4.42 23.93 6.28
N THR A 425 4.94 23.76 5.06
CA THR A 425 6.36 23.95 4.74
C THR A 425 6.51 24.40 3.29
N ALA A 426 7.47 25.26 3.01
CA ALA A 426 7.75 25.77 1.66
C ALA A 426 6.52 26.33 0.90
N GLY A 427 5.53 26.88 1.61
CA GLY A 427 4.31 27.42 1.01
C GLY A 427 3.24 26.39 0.67
N GLU A 428 3.41 25.12 1.06
CA GLU A 428 2.45 24.04 0.81
C GLU A 428 1.93 23.44 2.12
N VAL A 429 0.69 22.95 2.11
CA VAL A 429 0.08 22.19 3.21
C VAL A 429 0.06 20.71 2.85
N ILE A 430 0.72 19.90 3.67
CA ILE A 430 0.83 18.46 3.47
C ILE A 430 -0.05 17.77 4.52
N ASP A 431 -1.07 17.04 4.05
CA ASP A 431 -1.92 16.18 4.89
C ASP A 431 -1.09 15.08 5.53
N LEU A 432 -1.16 14.86 6.85
CA LEU A 432 -0.47 13.75 7.51
C LEU A 432 -1.37 12.49 7.66
N ALA A 433 -2.69 12.61 7.54
CA ALA A 433 -3.63 11.51 7.82
C ALA A 433 -3.85 10.54 6.63
N ARG A 434 -3.64 10.97 5.38
CA ARG A 434 -4.02 10.19 4.17
C ARG A 434 -3.03 9.10 3.74
N LEU A 435 -1.81 9.05 4.26
CA LEU A 435 -0.74 8.22 3.66
C LEU A 435 0.08 7.37 4.65
N ASP A 436 -0.35 7.23 5.90
CA ASP A 436 0.34 6.36 6.87
C ASP A 436 -0.38 5.02 7.05
N PRO A 437 -0.08 3.99 6.23
CA PRO A 437 -0.32 2.60 6.59
C PRO A 437 0.85 2.00 7.40
N VAL A 438 1.87 2.81 7.75
CA VAL A 438 3.17 2.32 8.22
C VAL A 438 3.15 1.95 9.71
N GLY A 439 3.48 0.68 9.96
CA GLY A 439 4.23 0.22 11.14
C GLY A 439 3.66 0.60 12.50
N ARG A 440 2.92 -0.30 13.14
CA ARG A 440 2.70 -0.23 14.59
C ARG A 440 4.00 -0.57 15.33
N GLY A 441 4.93 0.38 15.42
CA GLY A 441 6.01 0.35 16.41
C GLY A 441 5.45 0.37 17.83
N ALA A 442 6.28 0.03 18.82
CA ALA A 442 5.87 0.02 20.23
C ALA A 442 5.27 1.41 20.60
N PRO A 443 4.07 1.46 21.21
CA PRO A 443 3.47 2.72 21.63
C PRO A 443 4.41 3.44 22.60
N ASN A 444 4.42 4.78 22.54
CA ASN A 444 5.19 5.60 23.50
C ASN A 444 4.97 5.06 24.92
N ALA A 445 6.07 4.87 25.67
CA ALA A 445 5.98 4.60 27.09
C ALA A 445 5.26 5.79 27.72
N ARG A 446 4.09 5.55 28.33
CA ARG A 446 3.33 6.63 28.95
C ARG A 446 4.16 7.31 30.01
N VAL A 447 4.00 8.63 30.11
CA VAL A 447 4.49 9.41 31.24
C VAL A 447 3.94 8.79 32.53
N ALA A 448 4.83 8.46 33.47
CA ALA A 448 4.45 7.93 34.76
C ALA A 448 3.47 8.88 35.46
N GLN A 449 2.39 8.33 36.01
CA GLN A 449 1.35 9.12 36.67
C GLN A 449 1.90 9.87 37.89
N PRO A 450 1.36 11.06 38.21
CA PRO A 450 1.51 11.64 39.53
C PRO A 450 0.87 10.72 40.58
N ALA A 451 1.53 10.53 41.71
CA ALA A 451 1.07 9.66 42.81
C ALA A 451 -0.35 10.02 43.31
N ASP A 452 -0.75 11.28 43.14
CA ASP A 452 -2.02 11.87 43.58
C ASP A 452 -3.24 11.28 42.85
N ALA A 453 -3.11 10.94 41.55
CA ALA A 453 -4.18 10.35 40.74
C ALA A 453 -4.39 8.86 41.02
N ALA A 454 -3.36 8.17 41.54
CA ALA A 454 -3.42 6.76 41.86
C ALA A 454 -4.36 6.47 43.05
N ASP A 455 -4.53 7.42 43.97
CA ASP A 455 -5.40 7.24 45.14
C ASP A 455 -6.88 7.18 44.77
N LEU A 456 -7.37 8.16 43.99
CA LEU A 456 -8.76 8.18 43.52
C LEU A 456 -9.11 6.94 42.71
N THR A 457 -8.19 6.50 41.83
CA THR A 457 -8.36 5.27 41.04
C THR A 457 -8.40 4.04 41.93
N SER A 458 -7.57 3.97 42.98
CA SER A 458 -7.58 2.88 43.95
C SER A 458 -8.88 2.84 44.77
N ALA A 459 -9.37 3.99 45.25
CA ALA A 459 -10.65 4.11 45.94
C ALA A 459 -11.82 3.69 45.03
N ALA A 460 -11.80 4.10 43.76
CA ALA A 460 -12.80 3.68 42.77
C ALA A 460 -12.77 2.18 42.48
N LEU A 461 -11.59 1.55 42.41
CA LEU A 461 -11.45 0.11 42.19
C LEU A 461 -12.00 -0.71 43.37
N LEU A 462 -11.68 -0.30 44.60
CA LEU A 462 -12.11 -0.98 45.82
C LEU A 462 -13.57 -0.70 46.19
N GLY A 463 -14.09 0.46 45.81
CA GLY A 463 -15.42 0.94 46.14
C GLY A 463 -15.42 1.86 47.35
N THR A 464 -16.17 2.97 47.26
CA THR A 464 -16.23 3.96 48.35
C THR A 464 -16.90 3.44 49.62
N ALA A 465 -17.66 2.35 49.54
CA ALA A 465 -18.17 1.64 50.72
C ALA A 465 -17.07 0.96 51.55
N ARG A 466 -15.91 0.66 50.95
CA ARG A 466 -14.77 0.02 51.61
C ARG A 466 -13.66 1.01 51.93
N ARG A 467 -13.46 2.00 51.07
CA ARG A 467 -12.38 2.98 51.18
C ARG A 467 -12.80 4.35 50.62
N ALA A 468 -12.84 5.37 51.47
CA ALA A 468 -13.02 6.75 51.03
C ALA A 468 -11.74 7.27 50.33
N PRO A 469 -11.87 8.19 49.35
CA PRO A 469 -10.71 8.85 48.74
C PRO A 469 -9.96 9.73 49.75
N ASP A 470 -8.63 9.68 49.73
CA ASP A 470 -7.78 10.55 50.56
C ASP A 470 -7.51 11.87 49.82
N LEU A 471 -8.35 12.87 50.08
CA LEU A 471 -8.28 14.17 49.42
C LEU A 471 -7.02 14.98 49.80
N THR A 472 -6.34 14.65 50.89
CA THR A 472 -5.13 15.35 51.32
C THR A 472 -3.94 15.11 50.38
N ARG A 473 -4.03 14.07 49.54
CA ARG A 473 -3.06 13.74 48.50
C ARG A 473 -3.27 14.50 47.20
N LEU A 474 -4.37 15.25 47.07
CA LEU A 474 -4.62 16.05 45.86
C LEU A 474 -3.80 17.33 45.90
N ALA A 475 -3.46 17.87 44.72
CA ALA A 475 -2.79 19.17 44.63
C ALA A 475 -3.61 20.25 45.37
N ALA A 476 -2.95 21.17 46.06
CA ALA A 476 -3.59 22.13 46.97
C ALA A 476 -4.81 22.88 46.40
N PRO A 477 -4.80 23.37 45.13
CA PRO A 477 -5.98 24.01 44.54
C PRO A 477 -7.18 23.06 44.41
N ILE A 478 -6.93 21.78 44.18
CA ILE A 478 -7.93 20.73 44.02
C ILE A 478 -8.47 20.34 45.39
N ALA A 479 -7.60 20.13 46.39
CA ALA A 479 -8.01 19.82 47.75
C ALA A 479 -8.95 20.91 48.31
N ALA A 480 -8.59 22.19 48.15
CA ALA A 480 -9.43 23.32 48.56
C ALA A 480 -10.78 23.40 47.81
N ALA A 481 -10.83 22.95 46.55
CA ALA A 481 -12.08 22.82 45.82
C ALA A 481 -12.89 21.61 46.30
N ALA A 482 -12.22 20.49 46.60
CA ALA A 482 -12.81 19.25 47.06
C ALA A 482 -13.46 19.38 48.46
N ASP A 483 -12.93 20.24 49.32
CA ASP A 483 -13.49 20.54 50.65
C ASP A 483 -14.90 21.15 50.59
N ARG A 484 -15.28 21.76 49.45
CA ARG A 484 -16.61 22.35 49.23
C ARG A 484 -17.63 21.35 48.68
N LEU A 485 -17.22 20.11 48.42
CA LEU A 485 -18.05 19.07 47.81
C LEU A 485 -18.99 18.38 48.82
N PRO A 486 -20.10 17.79 48.36
CA PRO A 486 -21.08 17.09 49.20
C PRO A 486 -20.45 15.98 50.04
N ALA A 487 -21.16 15.59 51.11
CA ALA A 487 -20.69 14.58 52.05
C ALA A 487 -20.77 13.13 51.51
N ASP A 488 -21.58 12.85 50.49
CA ASP A 488 -21.68 11.50 49.92
C ASP A 488 -20.33 11.08 49.30
N ALA A 489 -19.79 9.94 49.75
CA ALA A 489 -18.46 9.50 49.37
C ALA A 489 -18.33 9.15 47.88
N ALA A 490 -19.38 8.61 47.25
CA ALA A 490 -19.38 8.24 45.84
C ALA A 490 -19.39 9.49 44.94
N LEU A 491 -20.26 10.46 45.24
CA LEU A 491 -20.30 11.74 44.53
C LEU A 491 -19.00 12.53 44.73
N ARG A 492 -18.51 12.60 45.97
CA ARG A 492 -17.24 13.27 46.30
C ARG A 492 -16.07 12.68 45.52
N LEU A 493 -16.03 11.35 45.33
CA LEU A 493 -15.02 10.70 44.49
C LEU A 493 -15.14 11.12 43.01
N LEU A 494 -16.36 11.09 42.44
CA LEU A 494 -16.59 11.48 41.04
C LEU A 494 -16.24 12.94 40.77
N GLU A 495 -16.65 13.85 41.65
CA GLU A 495 -16.36 15.28 41.54
C GLU A 495 -14.87 15.59 41.75
N SER A 496 -14.23 14.94 42.73
CA SER A 496 -12.78 15.07 42.93
C SER A 496 -11.99 14.55 41.72
N ALA A 497 -12.42 13.43 41.13
CA ALA A 497 -11.84 12.91 39.90
C ALA A 497 -12.05 13.84 38.70
N ALA A 498 -13.20 14.54 38.63
CA ALA A 498 -13.46 15.53 37.58
C ALA A 498 -12.53 16.74 37.74
N LEU A 499 -12.38 17.28 38.95
CA LEU A 499 -11.46 18.37 39.26
C LEU A 499 -10.01 17.99 38.96
N GLN A 500 -9.57 16.81 39.42
CA GLN A 500 -8.23 16.27 39.16
C GLN A 500 -7.96 16.15 37.65
N ARG A 501 -8.92 15.62 36.90
CA ARG A 501 -8.79 15.45 35.45
C ARG A 501 -8.71 16.79 34.73
N LEU A 502 -9.51 17.78 35.12
CA LEU A 502 -9.45 19.13 34.53
C LEU A 502 -8.13 19.82 34.85
N PHE A 503 -7.68 19.72 36.10
CA PHE A 503 -6.39 20.27 36.53
C PHE A 503 -5.23 19.62 35.76
N ALA A 504 -5.20 18.29 35.65
CA ALA A 504 -4.15 17.59 34.91
C ALA A 504 -4.15 17.93 33.40
N ARG A 505 -5.34 18.16 32.82
CA ARG A 505 -5.47 18.50 31.39
C ARG A 505 -5.18 19.96 31.07
N GLY A 506 -5.46 20.89 31.98
CA GLY A 506 -5.20 22.32 31.78
C GLY A 506 -3.86 22.79 32.36
N GLY A 507 -3.32 22.08 33.35
CA GLY A 507 -2.06 22.37 34.03
C GLY A 507 -0.85 21.63 33.45
N VAL A 508 -0.90 21.30 32.16
CA VAL A 508 0.19 20.59 31.47
C VAL A 508 1.43 21.47 31.45
N ARG A 509 2.59 20.89 31.77
CA ARG A 509 3.89 21.52 31.57
C ARG A 509 4.57 20.92 30.35
N PRO A 510 5.26 21.73 29.52
CA PRO A 510 6.04 21.20 28.42
C PRO A 510 7.10 20.21 28.91
N ALA A 511 7.35 19.19 28.09
CA ALA A 511 8.50 18.30 28.23
C ALA A 511 9.74 18.96 27.62
N THR A 512 10.86 18.24 27.64
CA THR A 512 12.09 18.64 26.94
C THR A 512 12.53 17.52 26.01
N ALA A 513 12.84 17.85 24.75
CA ALA A 513 13.37 16.89 23.78
C ALA A 513 14.46 17.56 22.93
N LYS A 514 15.57 16.86 22.69
CA LYS A 514 16.65 17.34 21.86
C LYS A 514 16.35 17.04 20.38
N ALA A 515 16.40 18.06 19.53
CA ALA A 515 16.23 17.90 18.09
C ALA A 515 17.34 17.02 17.49
N PRO A 516 17.02 16.20 16.46
CA PRO A 516 18.03 15.46 15.71
C PRO A 516 18.89 16.41 14.87
N GLU A 517 20.10 15.98 14.52
CA GLU A 517 20.90 16.65 13.48
C GLU A 517 20.10 16.67 12.17
N PRO A 518 19.94 17.82 11.50
CA PRO A 518 19.19 17.91 10.24
C PRO A 518 19.81 17.05 9.13
N ALA A 519 18.97 16.61 8.18
CA ALA A 519 19.49 15.91 7.01
C ALA A 519 20.27 16.87 6.10
N GLU A 520 21.27 16.32 5.40
CA GLU A 520 22.02 17.04 4.38
C GLU A 520 21.12 17.47 3.21
N ASP A 521 21.46 18.61 2.61
CA ASP A 521 20.82 19.09 1.39
C ASP A 521 21.10 18.14 0.21
N ASP A 522 20.07 17.86 -0.59
CA ASP A 522 20.20 17.07 -1.82
C ASP A 522 20.10 17.99 -3.05
N PRO A 523 21.20 18.25 -3.77
CA PRO A 523 21.23 19.22 -4.86
C PRO A 523 20.51 18.73 -6.14
N ARG A 524 20.13 17.44 -6.21
CA ARG A 524 19.46 16.85 -7.38
C ARG A 524 18.09 17.45 -7.60
N ARG A 525 17.60 17.52 -8.84
CA ARG A 525 16.29 18.14 -9.15
C ARG A 525 15.14 17.40 -8.46
N LEU A 526 14.14 18.13 -7.98
CA LEU A 526 12.93 17.54 -7.42
C LEU A 526 12.13 16.83 -8.51
N LEU A 527 11.61 15.64 -8.22
CA LEU A 527 10.67 14.94 -9.10
C LEU A 527 9.43 15.82 -9.33
N PRO A 528 8.98 16.03 -10.59
CA PRO A 528 7.79 16.83 -10.88
C PRO A 528 6.55 16.34 -10.13
N ASN A 529 5.70 17.27 -9.68
CA ASN A 529 4.54 16.96 -8.83
C ASN A 529 3.57 15.93 -9.46
N ALA A 530 3.35 16.00 -10.78
CA ALA A 530 2.51 15.03 -11.50
C ALA A 530 3.11 13.61 -11.43
N ALA A 531 4.40 13.47 -11.76
CA ALA A 531 5.14 12.21 -11.68
C ALA A 531 5.21 11.67 -10.24
N ALA A 532 5.41 12.54 -9.24
CA ALA A 532 5.41 12.14 -7.83
C ALA A 532 4.05 11.60 -7.39
N GLY A 533 2.96 12.28 -7.74
CA GLY A 533 1.59 11.83 -7.47
C GLY A 533 1.24 10.51 -8.18
N ARG A 534 1.75 10.31 -9.40
CA ARG A 534 1.59 9.04 -10.12
C ARG A 534 2.40 7.93 -9.49
N LEU A 535 3.68 8.16 -9.18
CA LEU A 535 4.54 7.18 -8.51
C LEU A 535 3.93 6.73 -7.18
N ALA A 536 3.42 7.66 -6.37
CA ALA A 536 2.78 7.34 -5.10
C ALA A 536 1.61 6.35 -5.27
N ARG A 537 0.77 6.53 -6.30
CA ARG A 537 -0.33 5.61 -6.63
C ARG A 537 0.19 4.26 -7.15
N MET A 538 1.15 4.27 -8.07
CA MET A 538 1.74 3.04 -8.61
C MET A 538 2.39 2.17 -7.53
N LEU A 539 3.04 2.78 -6.54
CA LEU A 539 3.61 2.07 -5.40
C LEU A 539 2.53 1.45 -4.49
N GLN A 540 1.40 2.15 -4.28
CA GLN A 540 0.27 1.61 -3.51
C GLN A 540 -0.39 0.42 -4.23
N GLU A 541 -0.57 0.54 -5.54
CA GLU A 541 -1.21 -0.47 -6.40
C GLU A 541 -0.27 -1.61 -6.79
N ARG A 542 1.03 -1.51 -6.45
CA ARG A 542 2.10 -2.44 -6.90
C ARG A 542 2.08 -2.61 -8.41
N SER A 543 2.01 -1.49 -9.12
CA SER A 543 1.90 -1.46 -10.57
C SER A 543 3.03 -2.24 -11.24
N PRO A 544 2.73 -3.09 -12.25
CA PRO A 544 3.75 -3.79 -13.03
C PRO A 544 4.61 -2.84 -13.88
N PHE A 545 4.24 -1.56 -13.99
CA PHE A 545 4.96 -0.55 -14.79
C PHE A 545 6.07 0.16 -14.00
N LEU A 546 6.25 -0.15 -12.70
CA LEU A 546 7.30 0.45 -11.88
C LEU A 546 8.72 0.27 -12.47
N PRO A 547 9.14 -0.91 -12.98
CA PRO A 547 10.47 -1.06 -13.59
C PRO A 547 10.69 -0.11 -14.77
N GLU A 548 9.74 -0.05 -15.71
CA GLU A 548 9.79 0.87 -16.86
C GLU A 548 9.85 2.34 -16.42
N TRP A 549 9.05 2.70 -15.41
CA TRP A 549 9.06 4.06 -14.86
C TRP A 549 10.43 4.44 -14.28
N PHE A 550 11.03 3.55 -13.48
CA PHE A 550 12.35 3.81 -12.88
C PHE A 550 13.46 3.85 -13.94
N ASP A 551 13.36 3.03 -14.98
CA ASP A 551 14.29 3.06 -16.12
C ASP A 551 14.19 4.38 -16.88
N ALA A 552 12.98 4.87 -17.14
CA ALA A 552 12.74 6.16 -17.78
C ALA A 552 13.17 7.35 -16.90
N ALA A 553 13.00 7.27 -15.57
CA ALA A 553 13.40 8.33 -14.65
C ALA A 553 14.92 8.39 -14.42
N ARG A 554 15.64 7.29 -14.65
CA ARG A 554 17.08 7.13 -14.37
C ARG A 554 17.98 8.23 -14.96
N PRO A 555 17.81 8.67 -16.23
CA PRO A 555 18.67 9.70 -16.83
C PRO A 555 18.51 11.09 -16.21
N HIS A 556 17.39 11.36 -15.54
CA HIS A 556 17.09 12.66 -14.96
C HIS A 556 17.69 12.86 -13.55
N ASP A 557 18.02 11.76 -12.87
CA ASP A 557 18.58 11.71 -11.52
C ASP A 557 17.83 12.57 -10.50
N TYR A 558 16.50 12.45 -10.47
CA TYR A 558 15.65 13.20 -9.54
C TYR A 558 15.86 12.78 -8.07
N ARG A 559 15.52 13.70 -7.15
CA ARG A 559 15.21 13.40 -5.75
C ARG A 559 13.69 13.40 -5.51
N ALA A 560 13.21 12.56 -4.60
CA ALA A 560 11.82 12.52 -4.20
C ALA A 560 11.39 13.80 -3.43
N PRO A 561 10.11 14.18 -3.48
CA PRO A 561 9.52 15.04 -2.46
C PRO A 561 9.69 14.43 -1.07
N ASP A 562 9.97 15.26 -0.06
CA ASP A 562 10.27 14.80 1.30
C ASP A 562 9.13 13.93 1.87
N ALA A 563 7.88 14.30 1.56
CA ALA A 563 6.67 13.57 1.96
C ALA A 563 6.55 12.15 1.37
N LEU A 564 7.28 11.84 0.30
CA LEU A 564 7.27 10.53 -0.37
C LEU A 564 8.36 9.59 0.16
N CYS A 565 9.37 10.11 0.88
CA CYS A 565 10.53 9.33 1.32
C CYS A 565 10.16 8.13 2.19
N ALA A 566 9.24 8.28 3.15
CA ALA A 566 8.78 7.17 4.00
C ALA A 566 8.16 6.03 3.18
N GLN A 567 7.31 6.36 2.20
CA GLN A 567 6.69 5.38 1.32
C GLN A 567 7.74 4.66 0.44
N LEU A 568 8.76 5.37 -0.05
CA LEU A 568 9.84 4.77 -0.83
C LEU A 568 10.65 3.76 -0.02
N LEU A 569 10.96 4.08 1.25
CA LEU A 569 11.71 3.19 2.15
C LEU A 569 10.95 1.90 2.46
N ASP A 570 9.63 1.98 2.67
CA ASP A 570 8.79 0.80 2.88
C ASP A 570 8.70 -0.10 1.64
N GLN A 571 8.63 0.49 0.46
CA GLN A 571 8.67 -0.26 -0.78
C GLN A 571 10.06 -0.88 -1.01
N ALA A 572 11.14 -0.17 -0.68
CA ALA A 572 12.51 -0.69 -0.77
C ALA A 572 12.76 -1.85 0.21
N LYS A 573 12.10 -1.83 1.37
CA LYS A 573 12.10 -2.94 2.33
C LYS A 573 11.47 -4.19 1.76
N SER A 574 10.31 -4.05 1.11
CA SER A 574 9.48 -5.17 0.64
C SER A 574 9.79 -5.66 -0.78
N ASN A 575 10.43 -4.86 -1.62
CA ASN A 575 10.72 -5.18 -3.02
C ASN A 575 12.24 -5.17 -3.27
N ALA A 576 12.82 -6.37 -3.44
CA ALA A 576 14.25 -6.53 -3.64
C ALA A 576 14.72 -6.00 -5.01
N ASP A 577 13.91 -6.19 -6.06
CA ASP A 577 14.27 -5.85 -7.44
C ASP A 577 14.29 -4.33 -7.66
N LEU A 578 13.39 -3.60 -6.99
CA LEU A 578 13.31 -2.13 -7.07
C LEU A 578 14.03 -1.41 -5.93
N ARG A 579 14.71 -2.14 -5.03
CA ARG A 579 15.32 -1.54 -3.83
C ARG A 579 16.30 -0.42 -4.16
N GLU A 580 17.23 -0.66 -5.08
CA GLU A 580 18.25 0.32 -5.43
C GLU A 580 17.66 1.57 -6.11
N PRO A 581 16.79 1.46 -7.14
CA PRO A 581 16.10 2.62 -7.70
C PRO A 581 15.31 3.45 -6.67
N LEU A 582 14.61 2.77 -5.75
CA LEU A 582 13.82 3.41 -4.69
C LEU A 582 14.71 4.20 -3.73
N LEU A 583 15.82 3.60 -3.27
CA LEU A 583 16.76 4.26 -2.37
C LEU A 583 17.49 5.43 -3.04
N ARG A 584 17.84 5.30 -4.32
CA ARG A 584 18.42 6.39 -5.09
C ARG A 584 17.47 7.58 -5.20
N LEU A 585 16.20 7.34 -5.51
CA LEU A 585 15.19 8.40 -5.59
C LEU A 585 14.95 9.05 -4.22
N ALA A 586 14.92 8.26 -3.14
CA ALA A 586 14.72 8.76 -1.78
C ALA A 586 15.87 9.69 -1.30
N GLY A 587 17.08 9.49 -1.81
CA GLY A 587 18.15 10.48 -1.69
C GLY A 587 18.71 10.72 -0.29
N ALA A 588 19.27 11.91 -0.07
CA ALA A 588 19.85 12.28 1.23
C ALA A 588 18.79 12.25 2.34
N ARG A 589 17.60 12.77 2.07
CA ARG A 589 16.46 12.74 3.01
C ARG A 589 16.06 11.31 3.37
N GLY A 590 15.91 10.44 2.38
CA GLY A 590 15.58 9.03 2.60
C GLY A 590 16.64 8.29 3.40
N ARG A 591 17.93 8.53 3.13
CA ARG A 591 19.03 7.93 3.90
C ARG A 591 19.03 8.39 5.36
N TRP A 592 18.86 9.69 5.59
CA TRP A 592 18.75 10.25 6.93
C TRP A 592 17.56 9.67 7.68
N LEU A 593 16.37 9.65 7.05
CA LEU A 593 15.15 9.12 7.66
C LEU A 593 15.29 7.62 7.99
N ALA A 594 15.89 6.85 7.10
CA ALA A 594 16.17 5.44 7.34
C ALA A 594 17.16 5.22 8.50
N GLY A 595 18.09 6.14 8.73
CA GLY A 595 18.98 6.14 9.90
C GLY A 595 18.22 6.26 11.24
N GLN A 596 17.09 6.96 11.24
CA GLN A 596 16.23 7.16 12.43
C GLN A 596 15.27 6.00 12.69
N HIS A 597 14.91 5.22 11.67
CA HIS A 597 13.91 4.15 11.79
C HIS A 597 14.55 2.77 11.99
N PRO A 598 14.21 2.03 13.07
CA PRO A 598 14.84 0.74 13.39
C PRO A 598 14.77 -0.28 12.23
N GLU A 599 13.67 -0.35 11.51
CA GLU A 599 13.49 -1.31 10.41
C GLU A 599 14.14 -0.88 9.09
N TRP A 600 14.29 0.42 8.85
CA TRP A 600 14.86 0.93 7.59
C TRP A 600 16.37 1.11 7.70
N ARG A 601 16.93 1.15 8.91
CA ARG A 601 18.36 1.32 9.17
C ARG A 601 19.23 0.31 8.41
N ASN A 602 18.73 -0.91 8.19
CA ASN A 602 19.43 -1.94 7.44
C ASN A 602 19.44 -1.69 5.92
N LEU A 603 18.49 -0.92 5.39
CA LEU A 603 18.46 -0.53 3.97
C LEU A 603 19.65 0.36 3.60
N VAL A 604 20.09 1.22 4.52
CA VAL A 604 21.22 2.13 4.32
C VAL A 604 22.53 1.50 4.78
N ARG A 605 22.51 0.68 5.85
CA ARG A 605 23.70 -0.06 6.30
C ARG A 605 24.18 -1.12 5.31
N GLY A 606 23.31 -1.60 4.42
CA GLY A 606 23.69 -2.46 3.29
C GLY A 606 24.54 -1.77 2.22
N LYS A 607 24.77 -0.45 2.34
CA LYS A 607 25.72 0.34 1.56
C LYS A 607 26.51 1.29 2.47
N ALA A 608 27.46 0.74 3.23
CA ALA A 608 28.75 1.39 3.41
C ALA A 608 29.67 0.80 2.32
N ALA A 609 30.38 1.53 1.48
CA ALA A 609 30.98 2.85 1.67
C ALA A 609 31.07 3.61 0.33
N ALA A 610 31.70 4.78 0.37
CA ALA A 610 32.43 5.35 -0.76
C ALA A 610 33.23 4.28 -1.53
N ALA A 611 33.66 4.60 -2.77
CA ALA A 611 34.44 3.75 -3.67
C ALA A 611 35.18 2.60 -2.95
N PRO A 612 34.90 1.33 -3.28
CA PRO A 612 35.32 0.18 -2.49
C PRO A 612 36.81 0.27 -2.16
N THR A 613 37.15 0.50 -0.89
CA THR A 613 38.55 0.61 -0.47
C THR A 613 39.19 -0.77 -0.50
N GLU A 614 40.51 -0.83 -0.65
CA GLU A 614 41.28 -2.08 -0.60
C GLU A 614 41.05 -2.85 0.72
N GLU A 615 40.67 -2.15 1.79
CA GLU A 615 40.29 -2.74 3.08
C GLU A 615 39.10 -3.71 2.99
N VAL A 616 38.14 -3.48 2.09
CA VAL A 616 36.99 -4.38 1.89
C VAL A 616 37.46 -5.72 1.32
N TRP A 617 38.45 -5.72 0.43
CA TRP A 617 39.05 -6.96 -0.08
C TRP A 617 39.80 -7.72 1.00
N LEU A 618 40.53 -7.02 1.86
CA LEU A 618 41.38 -7.59 2.92
C LEU A 618 40.58 -8.11 4.12
N PHE A 619 39.50 -7.42 4.53
CA PHE A 619 38.80 -7.68 5.80
C PHE A 619 37.29 -7.91 5.66
N GLY A 620 36.72 -7.76 4.45
CA GLY A 620 35.29 -7.92 4.21
C GLY A 620 34.79 -9.36 4.34
N GLN A 621 33.48 -9.49 4.58
CA GLN A 621 32.78 -10.78 4.56
C GLN A 621 32.72 -11.36 3.12
N PRO A 622 32.48 -12.67 2.95
CA PRO A 622 32.48 -13.31 1.63
C PRO A 622 31.63 -12.61 0.55
N PRO A 623 30.38 -12.15 0.81
CA PRO A 623 29.58 -11.42 -0.19
C PRO A 623 30.17 -10.05 -0.54
N GLU A 624 30.79 -9.37 0.42
CA GLU A 624 31.40 -8.05 0.24
C GLU A 624 32.66 -8.15 -0.63
N ARG A 625 33.52 -9.15 -0.36
CA ARG A 625 34.71 -9.44 -1.18
C ARG A 625 34.34 -9.79 -2.62
N ARG A 626 33.28 -10.59 -2.82
CA ARG A 626 32.78 -10.94 -4.16
C ARG A 626 32.26 -9.72 -4.91
N ALA A 627 31.46 -8.87 -4.25
CA ALA A 627 30.94 -7.64 -4.84
C ALA A 627 32.08 -6.66 -5.20
N TRP A 628 33.04 -6.48 -4.31
CA TRP A 628 34.24 -5.68 -4.53
C TRP A 628 35.03 -6.14 -5.77
N LEU A 629 35.28 -7.45 -5.88
CA LEU A 629 36.04 -8.01 -7.00
C LEU A 629 35.27 -7.88 -8.33
N ALA A 630 33.95 -8.04 -8.32
CA ALA A 630 33.11 -7.84 -9.50
C ALA A 630 33.11 -6.38 -9.97
N GLU A 631 33.03 -5.43 -9.03
CA GLU A 631 33.12 -4.01 -9.36
C GLU A 631 34.52 -3.62 -9.87
N LEU A 632 35.58 -4.21 -9.31
CA LEU A 632 36.93 -4.03 -9.85
C LEU A 632 37.02 -4.62 -11.26
N ARG A 633 36.50 -5.84 -11.49
CA ARG A 633 36.52 -6.50 -12.80
C ARG A 633 35.83 -5.68 -13.89
N GLY A 634 34.70 -5.05 -13.59
CA GLY A 634 34.00 -4.18 -14.53
C GLY A 634 34.76 -2.89 -14.88
N ARG A 635 35.67 -2.42 -14.01
CA ARG A 635 36.49 -1.20 -14.22
C ARG A 635 37.86 -1.49 -14.81
N ASP A 636 38.55 -2.50 -14.28
CA ASP A 636 39.90 -2.92 -14.64
C ASP A 636 40.02 -4.45 -14.48
N ALA A 637 39.93 -5.13 -15.61
CA ALA A 637 39.94 -6.59 -15.66
C ALA A 637 41.30 -7.20 -15.26
N ASP A 638 42.40 -6.50 -15.55
CA ASP A 638 43.75 -6.95 -15.24
C ASP A 638 44.02 -6.84 -13.74
N ALA A 639 43.68 -5.70 -13.12
CA ALA A 639 43.82 -5.50 -11.69
C ALA A 639 42.99 -6.51 -10.88
N ALA A 640 41.77 -6.83 -11.31
CA ALA A 640 40.95 -7.86 -10.66
C ALA A 640 41.61 -9.25 -10.71
N ARG A 641 42.13 -9.65 -11.88
CA ARG A 641 42.82 -10.93 -12.06
C ARG A 641 44.08 -11.00 -11.21
N GLU A 642 44.90 -9.95 -11.21
CA GLU A 642 46.14 -9.87 -10.43
C GLU A 642 45.84 -9.99 -8.92
N THR A 643 44.82 -9.25 -8.46
CA THR A 643 44.36 -9.29 -7.06
C THR A 643 43.93 -10.70 -6.65
N LEU A 644 43.12 -11.37 -7.49
CA LEU A 644 42.65 -12.73 -7.22
C LEU A 644 43.81 -13.74 -7.29
N THR A 645 44.73 -13.60 -8.24
CA THR A 645 45.90 -14.46 -8.41
C THR A 645 46.85 -14.37 -7.22
N ALA A 646 47.09 -13.16 -6.70
CA ALA A 646 47.92 -12.95 -5.52
C ALA A 646 47.30 -13.57 -4.25
N ALA A 647 45.97 -13.55 -4.13
CA ALA A 647 45.24 -14.15 -3.01
C ALA A 647 45.08 -15.68 -3.16
N TRP A 648 45.09 -16.20 -4.39
CA TRP A 648 44.74 -17.59 -4.73
C TRP A 648 45.38 -18.68 -3.86
N PRO A 649 46.68 -18.61 -3.48
CA PRO A 649 47.30 -19.62 -2.63
C PRO A 649 46.77 -19.64 -1.18
N LYS A 650 46.22 -18.51 -0.71
CA LYS A 650 45.72 -18.30 0.65
C LYS A 650 44.21 -18.51 0.78
N GLU A 651 43.47 -18.42 -0.33
CA GLU A 651 42.02 -18.64 -0.33
C GLU A 651 41.66 -20.10 -0.06
N SER A 652 40.71 -20.32 0.86
CA SER A 652 40.19 -21.65 1.18
C SER A 652 38.66 -21.63 1.33
N GLY A 653 38.00 -22.77 1.03
CA GLY A 653 36.56 -22.93 1.22
C GLY A 653 35.68 -22.69 -0.03
N PRO A 654 34.34 -22.61 0.13
CA PRO A 654 33.37 -22.40 -0.96
C PRO A 654 33.55 -21.07 -1.71
N LEU A 655 34.04 -20.04 -1.02
CA LEU A 655 34.25 -18.69 -1.57
C LEU A 655 35.19 -18.69 -2.78
N LYS A 656 36.13 -19.64 -2.86
CA LYS A 656 37.11 -19.70 -3.96
C LYS A 656 36.45 -19.89 -5.33
N ALA A 657 35.39 -20.72 -5.40
CA ALA A 657 34.62 -20.91 -6.63
C ALA A 657 33.77 -19.67 -6.96
N GLU A 658 33.22 -19.00 -5.95
CA GLU A 658 32.44 -17.76 -6.13
C GLU A 658 33.30 -16.60 -6.63
N LEU A 659 34.53 -16.44 -6.11
CA LEU A 659 35.48 -15.44 -6.57
C LEU A 659 35.98 -15.75 -7.98
N LEU A 660 36.25 -17.02 -8.29
CA LEU A 660 36.66 -17.41 -9.64
C LEU A 660 35.57 -17.13 -10.68
N ALA A 661 34.30 -17.36 -10.32
CA ALA A 661 33.15 -17.12 -11.19
C ALA A 661 32.98 -15.64 -11.60
N VAL A 662 33.55 -14.69 -10.84
CA VAL A 662 33.56 -13.26 -11.19
C VAL A 662 34.27 -12.99 -12.52
N LEU A 663 35.25 -13.84 -12.89
CA LEU A 663 36.02 -13.65 -14.12
C LEU A 663 35.21 -13.89 -15.41
N ALA A 664 34.01 -14.47 -15.32
CA ALA A 664 33.12 -14.67 -16.46
C ALA A 664 32.84 -13.37 -17.22
N GLU A 665 32.67 -12.26 -16.48
CA GLU A 665 32.49 -10.94 -17.08
C GLU A 665 33.82 -10.44 -17.64
N GLY A 666 33.85 -10.16 -18.95
CA GLY A 666 35.07 -9.70 -19.64
C GLY A 666 36.19 -10.73 -19.70
N ILE A 667 35.89 -12.03 -19.63
CA ILE A 667 36.88 -13.11 -19.68
C ILE A 667 37.80 -13.00 -20.91
N SER A 668 39.09 -13.26 -20.70
CA SER A 668 40.11 -13.15 -21.75
C SER A 668 41.19 -14.23 -21.62
N ARG A 669 42.03 -14.34 -22.64
CA ARG A 669 43.22 -15.22 -22.64
C ARG A 669 44.17 -14.96 -21.47
N ALA A 670 44.19 -13.75 -20.92
CA ALA A 670 45.05 -13.43 -19.78
C ALA A 670 44.59 -14.13 -18.48
N ASP A 671 43.32 -14.54 -18.39
CA ASP A 671 42.77 -15.24 -17.22
C ASP A 671 43.12 -16.74 -17.22
N GLU A 672 43.51 -17.29 -18.39
CA GLU A 672 43.78 -18.72 -18.61
C GLU A 672 44.75 -19.35 -17.59
N PRO A 673 45.89 -18.74 -17.21
CA PRO A 673 46.81 -19.33 -16.24
C PRO A 673 46.19 -19.58 -14.86
N LEU A 674 45.34 -18.66 -14.39
CA LEU A 674 44.65 -18.80 -13.11
C LEU A 674 43.57 -19.88 -13.17
N LEU A 675 42.87 -19.99 -14.31
CA LEU A 675 41.87 -21.03 -14.53
C LEU A 675 42.51 -22.43 -14.63
N GLU A 676 43.66 -22.56 -15.30
CA GLU A 676 44.45 -23.81 -15.33
C GLU A 676 44.90 -24.22 -13.91
N ALA A 677 45.33 -23.27 -13.07
CA ALA A 677 45.59 -23.54 -11.67
C ALA A 677 44.33 -23.96 -10.89
N GLY A 678 43.15 -23.47 -11.30
CA GLY A 678 41.86 -23.87 -10.76
C GLY A 678 41.44 -25.30 -11.09
N LEU A 679 41.85 -25.83 -12.25
CA LEU A 679 41.65 -27.25 -12.60
C LEU A 679 42.39 -28.21 -11.66
N ASP A 680 43.47 -27.74 -11.03
CA ASP A 680 44.29 -28.52 -10.10
C ASP A 680 43.87 -28.35 -8.63
N ASP A 681 42.78 -27.62 -8.35
CA ASP A 681 42.30 -27.39 -6.98
C ASP A 681 41.75 -28.68 -6.34
N ARG A 682 41.91 -28.82 -5.02
CA ARG A 682 41.42 -29.97 -4.26
C ARG A 682 39.89 -30.06 -4.26
N ARG A 683 39.17 -28.95 -4.33
CA ARG A 683 37.70 -28.94 -4.30
C ARG A 683 37.09 -29.09 -5.68
N SER A 684 36.05 -29.92 -5.79
CA SER A 684 35.38 -30.19 -7.06
C SER A 684 34.54 -29.02 -7.59
N ASP A 685 34.04 -28.14 -6.71
CA ASP A 685 33.30 -26.94 -7.11
C ASP A 685 34.21 -25.93 -7.82
N VAL A 686 35.42 -25.69 -7.29
CA VAL A 686 36.44 -24.84 -7.92
C VAL A 686 36.86 -25.37 -9.29
N ARG A 687 37.20 -26.67 -9.40
CA ARG A 687 37.57 -27.29 -10.68
C ARG A 687 36.47 -27.16 -11.73
N ARG A 688 35.22 -27.37 -11.31
CA ARG A 688 34.05 -27.24 -12.20
C ARG A 688 33.86 -25.80 -12.69
N THR A 689 33.97 -24.81 -11.81
CA THR A 689 33.91 -23.39 -12.21
C THR A 689 35.05 -23.05 -13.16
N ALA A 690 36.27 -23.49 -12.87
CA ALA A 690 37.43 -23.26 -13.75
C ALA A 690 37.23 -23.85 -15.15
N ALA A 691 36.82 -25.12 -15.24
CA ALA A 691 36.52 -25.78 -16.51
C ALA A 691 35.42 -25.05 -17.29
N GLY A 692 34.32 -24.65 -16.61
CA GLY A 692 33.22 -23.92 -17.24
C GLY A 692 33.59 -22.50 -17.71
N LEU A 693 34.57 -21.85 -17.09
CA LEU A 693 35.10 -20.57 -17.57
C LEU A 693 36.06 -20.78 -18.75
N LEU A 694 36.84 -21.85 -18.76
CA LEU A 694 37.74 -22.18 -19.87
C LEU A 694 36.97 -22.51 -21.17
N THR A 695 35.73 -23.00 -21.09
CA THR A 695 34.88 -23.21 -22.28
C THR A 695 34.47 -21.90 -22.97
N LEU A 696 34.55 -20.76 -22.27
CA LEU A 696 34.32 -19.42 -22.85
C LEU A 696 35.53 -18.94 -23.68
N LEU A 697 36.67 -19.65 -23.64
CA LEU A 697 37.92 -19.30 -24.33
C LEU A 697 38.24 -20.33 -25.43
N PRO A 698 37.69 -20.18 -26.66
CA PRO A 698 37.83 -21.17 -27.72
C PRO A 698 39.28 -21.38 -28.21
N ASP A 699 40.16 -20.38 -27.99
CA ASP A 699 41.58 -20.44 -28.37
C ASP A 699 42.51 -20.92 -27.24
N SER A 700 41.96 -21.30 -26.07
CA SER A 700 42.74 -21.73 -24.91
C SER A 700 43.46 -23.07 -25.14
N ALA A 701 44.55 -23.31 -24.42
CA ALA A 701 45.20 -24.62 -24.37
C ALA A 701 44.23 -25.71 -23.90
N PHE A 702 43.31 -25.39 -23.00
CA PHE A 702 42.19 -26.26 -22.61
C PHE A 702 41.34 -26.65 -23.82
N ALA A 703 40.91 -25.67 -24.61
CA ALA A 703 40.12 -25.90 -25.82
C ALA A 703 40.87 -26.77 -26.85
N HIS A 704 42.17 -26.54 -27.05
CA HIS A 704 43.00 -27.41 -27.90
C HIS A 704 43.05 -28.86 -27.39
N ARG A 705 43.11 -29.07 -26.07
CA ARG A 705 43.03 -30.42 -25.49
C ARG A 705 41.66 -31.06 -25.69
N MET A 706 40.57 -30.29 -25.60
CA MET A 706 39.21 -30.77 -25.90
C MET A 706 39.07 -31.16 -27.37
N THR A 707 39.51 -30.31 -28.30
CA THR A 707 39.53 -30.57 -29.74
C THR A 707 40.29 -31.85 -30.09
N ARG A 708 41.47 -32.06 -29.47
CA ARG A 708 42.24 -33.29 -29.66
C ARG A 708 41.46 -34.52 -29.20
N ARG A 709 40.86 -34.47 -28.00
CA ARG A 709 40.03 -35.57 -27.48
C ARG A 709 38.79 -35.82 -28.33
N ALA A 710 38.12 -34.77 -28.79
CA ALA A 710 36.99 -34.89 -29.70
C ALA A 710 37.38 -35.61 -30.99
N SER A 711 38.53 -35.26 -31.58
CA SER A 711 39.06 -35.93 -32.78
C SER A 711 39.44 -37.40 -32.56
N GLU A 712 39.91 -37.75 -31.35
CA GLU A 712 40.29 -39.12 -31.00
C GLU A 712 39.08 -40.00 -30.64
N TRP A 713 38.10 -39.44 -29.91
CA TRP A 713 36.98 -40.17 -29.33
C TRP A 713 35.72 -40.13 -30.20
N VAL A 714 35.67 -39.24 -31.20
CA VAL A 714 34.57 -39.13 -32.15
C VAL A 714 35.15 -39.14 -33.56
N ARG A 715 34.92 -40.23 -34.30
CA ARG A 715 35.36 -40.36 -35.68
C ARG A 715 34.28 -39.84 -36.62
N VAL A 716 34.71 -39.03 -37.58
CA VAL A 716 33.84 -38.51 -38.64
C VAL A 716 34.04 -39.35 -39.89
N GLU A 717 33.01 -40.06 -40.33
CA GLU A 717 33.02 -40.84 -41.57
C GLU A 717 32.23 -40.11 -42.66
N HIS A 718 32.89 -39.77 -43.77
CA HIS A 718 32.22 -39.19 -44.93
C HIS A 718 31.77 -40.31 -45.88
N ARG A 719 30.47 -40.56 -45.95
CA ARG A 719 29.86 -41.46 -46.95
C ARG A 719 29.38 -40.65 -48.16
N MET A 720 29.14 -41.32 -49.29
CA MET A 720 28.82 -40.65 -50.57
C MET A 720 27.63 -39.67 -50.51
N LEU A 721 26.71 -39.81 -49.55
CA LEU A 721 25.49 -38.99 -49.43
C LEU A 721 25.27 -38.34 -48.04
N HIS A 722 26.08 -38.67 -47.03
CA HIS A 722 25.94 -38.12 -45.67
C HIS A 722 27.24 -38.28 -44.86
N THR A 723 27.38 -37.48 -43.82
CA THR A 723 28.47 -37.56 -42.84
C THR A 723 27.94 -38.25 -41.57
N GLU A 724 28.65 -39.23 -41.05
CA GLU A 724 28.28 -40.01 -39.86
C GLU A 724 29.29 -39.79 -38.72
N LEU A 725 28.80 -39.63 -37.50
CA LEU A 725 29.57 -39.50 -36.27
C LEU A 725 29.61 -40.84 -35.52
N VAL A 726 30.79 -41.44 -35.45
CA VAL A 726 31.01 -42.72 -34.75
C VAL A 726 31.70 -42.45 -33.41
N VAL A 727 31.00 -42.76 -32.33
CA VAL A 727 31.46 -42.53 -30.95
C VAL A 727 32.34 -43.70 -30.49
N ALA A 728 33.59 -43.39 -30.15
CA ALA A 728 34.60 -44.34 -29.68
C ALA A 728 35.27 -43.84 -28.38
N LEU A 729 34.45 -43.49 -27.38
CA LEU A 729 34.96 -43.06 -26.07
C LEU A 729 35.67 -44.21 -25.32
N PRO A 730 36.72 -43.92 -24.55
CA PRO A 730 37.38 -44.92 -23.71
C PRO A 730 36.50 -45.35 -22.54
N ASP A 731 36.59 -46.63 -22.17
CA ASP A 731 35.86 -47.19 -21.01
C ASP A 731 36.34 -46.57 -19.68
N THR A 732 37.65 -46.30 -19.58
CA THR A 732 38.28 -45.64 -18.43
C THR A 732 38.90 -44.31 -18.83
N LEU A 733 38.59 -43.25 -18.07
CA LEU A 733 39.16 -41.92 -18.28
C LEU A 733 40.59 -41.84 -17.74
N ASP A 734 41.47 -41.17 -18.47
CA ASP A 734 42.82 -40.89 -18.03
C ASP A 734 42.84 -39.72 -17.02
N PRO A 735 43.89 -39.60 -16.17
CA PRO A 735 43.99 -38.50 -15.22
C PRO A 735 43.89 -37.10 -15.88
N PRO A 736 44.47 -36.86 -17.07
CA PRO A 736 44.26 -35.60 -17.79
C PRO A 736 42.79 -35.29 -18.13
N ALA A 737 41.98 -36.27 -18.56
CA ALA A 737 40.55 -36.02 -18.85
C ALA A 737 39.78 -35.66 -17.57
N HIS A 738 40.10 -36.29 -16.44
CA HIS A 738 39.53 -35.94 -15.14
C HIS A 738 39.91 -34.53 -14.69
N ARG A 739 41.17 -34.11 -14.89
CA ARG A 739 41.63 -32.75 -14.61
C ARG A 739 40.84 -31.71 -15.41
N ASP A 740 40.60 -32.00 -16.68
CA ASP A 740 39.87 -31.11 -17.59
C ASP A 740 38.33 -31.15 -17.40
N GLY A 741 37.82 -31.81 -16.35
CA GLY A 741 36.41 -31.77 -15.97
C GLY A 741 35.52 -32.85 -16.59
N ILE A 742 36.08 -33.79 -17.37
CA ILE A 742 35.34 -34.96 -17.87
C ILE A 742 35.24 -36.00 -16.74
N THR A 743 34.02 -36.29 -16.28
CA THR A 743 33.78 -37.14 -15.11
C THR A 743 32.52 -37.98 -15.24
N ASP A 744 32.48 -39.08 -14.48
CA ASP A 744 31.37 -40.03 -14.48
C ASP A 744 30.13 -39.53 -13.73
N ARG A 745 30.29 -38.47 -12.93
CA ARG A 745 29.23 -37.89 -12.11
C ARG A 745 28.75 -36.58 -12.71
N SER A 746 27.75 -36.66 -13.58
CA SER A 746 26.93 -35.54 -14.01
C SER A 746 25.71 -35.41 -13.10
N VAL A 747 25.56 -34.28 -12.40
CA VAL A 747 24.39 -33.98 -11.56
C VAL A 747 23.25 -33.30 -12.34
N GLU A 748 23.57 -32.69 -13.47
CA GLU A 748 22.66 -31.82 -14.22
C GLU A 748 21.83 -32.59 -15.26
N PHE A 749 22.42 -33.63 -15.87
CA PHE A 749 21.77 -34.48 -16.86
C PHE A 749 22.01 -35.95 -16.52
N THR A 750 20.94 -36.74 -16.48
CA THR A 750 20.99 -38.19 -16.26
C THR A 750 20.49 -38.91 -17.51
N TYR A 751 21.39 -39.19 -18.45
CA TYR A 751 21.10 -40.04 -19.61
C TYR A 751 20.85 -41.48 -19.15
N ARG A 752 19.97 -42.20 -19.86
CA ARG A 752 19.65 -43.59 -19.56
C ARG A 752 19.70 -44.45 -20.81
N TRP A 753 20.28 -45.63 -20.68
CA TRP A 753 20.35 -46.63 -21.75
C TRP A 753 20.23 -48.02 -21.14
N GLY A 754 19.43 -48.90 -21.76
CA GLY A 754 19.23 -50.26 -21.25
C GLY A 754 18.67 -50.36 -19.82
N GLY A 755 17.95 -49.33 -19.34
CA GLY A 755 17.34 -49.29 -18.00
C GLY A 755 18.23 -48.75 -16.88
N GLY A 756 19.50 -48.40 -17.16
CA GLY A 756 20.44 -47.81 -16.20
C GLY A 756 20.99 -46.44 -16.64
N PRO A 757 21.74 -45.73 -15.77
CA PRO A 757 22.45 -44.50 -16.14
C PRO A 757 23.49 -44.74 -17.24
N ASP A 758 23.48 -43.91 -18.28
CA ASP A 758 24.44 -43.95 -19.38
C ASP A 758 25.58 -42.95 -19.12
N VAL A 759 26.62 -43.44 -18.45
CA VAL A 759 27.81 -42.64 -18.11
C VAL A 759 28.57 -42.21 -19.38
N THR A 760 28.59 -43.06 -20.42
CA THR A 760 29.24 -42.75 -21.71
C THR A 760 28.58 -41.56 -22.39
N ALA A 761 27.25 -41.52 -22.42
CA ALA A 761 26.47 -40.38 -22.91
C ALA A 761 26.77 -39.09 -22.11
N GLY A 762 26.90 -39.19 -20.77
CA GLY A 762 27.27 -38.06 -19.92
C GLY A 762 28.67 -37.49 -20.23
N ARG A 763 29.67 -38.37 -20.39
CA ARG A 763 31.04 -38.00 -20.78
C ARG A 763 31.06 -37.35 -22.17
N LEU A 764 30.27 -37.88 -23.11
CA LEU A 764 30.16 -37.33 -24.46
C LEU A 764 29.61 -35.90 -24.44
N ARG A 765 28.51 -35.62 -23.72
CA ARG A 765 27.99 -34.24 -23.59
C ARG A 765 29.05 -33.29 -23.03
N GLN A 766 29.76 -33.69 -21.98
CA GLN A 766 30.84 -32.88 -21.39
C GLN A 766 31.95 -32.57 -22.40
N LEU A 767 32.39 -33.56 -23.18
CA LEU A 767 33.38 -33.36 -24.24
C LEU A 767 32.87 -32.39 -25.30
N VAL A 768 31.66 -32.60 -25.80
CA VAL A 768 31.08 -31.78 -26.87
C VAL A 768 30.87 -30.34 -26.41
N ALA A 769 30.34 -30.13 -25.19
CA ALA A 769 30.16 -28.81 -24.58
C ALA A 769 31.46 -28.03 -24.39
N ALA A 770 32.56 -28.73 -24.10
CA ALA A 770 33.87 -28.12 -23.88
C ALA A 770 34.70 -27.95 -25.18
N THR A 771 34.24 -28.51 -26.30
CA THR A 771 34.94 -28.43 -27.59
C THR A 771 34.49 -27.20 -28.36
N PRO A 772 35.41 -26.35 -28.88
CA PRO A 772 35.07 -25.19 -29.70
C PRO A 772 34.16 -25.55 -30.88
N LEU A 773 33.18 -24.68 -31.16
CA LEU A 773 32.23 -24.91 -32.24
C LEU A 773 32.89 -24.90 -33.63
N GLU A 774 33.99 -24.17 -33.78
CA GLU A 774 34.80 -24.14 -35.00
C GLU A 774 35.35 -25.52 -35.37
N HIS A 775 35.72 -26.35 -34.39
CA HIS A 775 36.17 -27.71 -34.66
C HIS A 775 35.08 -28.54 -35.36
N TRP A 776 33.86 -28.50 -34.82
CA TRP A 776 32.72 -29.21 -35.39
C TRP A 776 32.37 -28.68 -36.78
N ALA A 777 32.43 -27.36 -36.98
CA ALA A 777 32.21 -26.74 -38.29
C ALA A 777 33.29 -27.16 -39.33
N GLY A 778 34.54 -27.34 -38.89
CA GLY A 778 35.63 -27.79 -39.73
C GLY A 778 35.47 -29.25 -40.20
N VAL A 779 35.01 -30.15 -39.31
CA VAL A 779 34.94 -31.59 -39.61
C VAL A 779 33.58 -32.04 -40.18
N LEU A 780 32.47 -31.35 -39.86
CA LEU A 780 31.12 -31.67 -40.37
C LEU A 780 30.64 -30.71 -41.48
N GLY A 781 31.36 -29.63 -41.72
CA GLY A 781 30.88 -28.47 -42.47
C GLY A 781 30.07 -27.51 -41.59
N GLY A 782 29.54 -26.44 -42.18
CA GLY A 782 28.80 -25.41 -41.43
C GLY A 782 27.61 -25.96 -40.60
N PRO A 783 27.09 -25.18 -39.64
CA PRO A 783 26.18 -25.68 -38.60
C PRO A 783 24.95 -26.42 -39.13
N ASP A 784 24.35 -25.96 -40.23
CA ASP A 784 23.20 -26.60 -40.88
C ASP A 784 23.47 -28.03 -41.38
N LYS A 785 24.73 -28.34 -41.70
CA LYS A 785 25.19 -29.69 -42.07
C LYS A 785 25.48 -30.52 -40.83
N ALA A 786 26.11 -29.91 -39.81
CA ALA A 786 26.46 -30.59 -38.57
C ALA A 786 25.22 -31.17 -37.85
N VAL A 787 24.14 -30.40 -37.72
CA VAL A 787 22.88 -30.86 -37.08
C VAL A 787 22.15 -31.97 -37.85
N LYS A 788 22.51 -32.17 -39.13
CA LYS A 788 21.98 -33.22 -40.02
C LYS A 788 22.89 -34.44 -40.15
N ALA A 789 24.05 -34.44 -39.48
CA ALA A 789 24.93 -35.61 -39.47
C ALA A 789 24.22 -36.84 -38.91
N GLY A 790 24.54 -38.02 -39.46
CA GLY A 790 24.08 -39.29 -38.94
C GLY A 790 24.73 -39.55 -37.58
N ILE A 791 23.92 -39.73 -36.53
CA ILE A 791 24.37 -40.02 -35.18
C ILE A 791 23.51 -41.18 -34.66
N ASP A 792 24.13 -42.18 -34.04
CA ASP A 792 23.41 -43.25 -33.34
C ASP A 792 22.39 -42.65 -32.34
N ASP A 793 21.16 -43.17 -32.34
CA ASP A 793 20.06 -42.63 -31.53
C ASP A 793 20.42 -42.53 -30.03
N ARG A 794 21.27 -43.43 -29.52
CA ARG A 794 21.77 -43.40 -28.14
C ARG A 794 22.54 -42.11 -27.82
N PHE A 795 23.28 -41.58 -28.80
CA PHE A 795 24.21 -40.47 -28.61
C PHE A 795 23.73 -39.14 -29.21
N ARG A 796 22.64 -39.16 -30.00
CA ARG A 796 22.08 -37.95 -30.62
C ARG A 796 21.78 -36.85 -29.59
N GLN A 797 21.10 -37.18 -28.50
CA GLN A 797 20.74 -36.18 -27.48
C GLN A 797 21.98 -35.58 -26.77
N PRO A 798 22.96 -36.37 -26.28
CA PRO A 798 24.22 -35.84 -25.74
C PRO A 798 25.00 -34.88 -26.66
N PHE A 799 25.04 -35.15 -27.97
CA PHE A 799 25.66 -34.24 -28.94
C PHE A 799 24.93 -32.91 -29.01
N PHE A 800 23.60 -32.94 -29.11
CA PHE A 800 22.80 -31.71 -29.19
C PHE A 800 22.88 -30.90 -27.91
N ASP A 801 22.74 -31.54 -26.74
CA ASP A 801 22.88 -30.84 -25.45
C ASP A 801 24.27 -30.19 -25.34
N GLY A 802 25.34 -30.90 -25.74
CA GLY A 802 26.69 -30.34 -25.76
C GLY A 802 26.87 -29.17 -26.72
N TRP A 803 26.35 -29.27 -27.95
CA TRP A 803 26.41 -28.15 -28.91
C TRP A 803 25.60 -26.93 -28.44
N VAL A 804 24.47 -27.15 -27.75
CA VAL A 804 23.71 -26.07 -27.14
C VAL A 804 24.53 -25.36 -26.06
N ASP A 805 25.14 -26.10 -25.14
CA ASP A 805 25.99 -25.50 -24.11
C ASP A 805 27.17 -24.73 -24.72
N ALA A 806 27.81 -25.30 -25.74
CA ALA A 806 28.91 -24.66 -26.45
C ALA A 806 28.47 -23.37 -27.18
N ALA A 807 27.30 -23.37 -27.82
CA ALA A 807 26.73 -22.19 -28.48
C ALA A 807 26.37 -21.08 -27.50
N LEU A 808 25.83 -21.44 -26.33
CA LEU A 808 25.53 -20.49 -25.26
C LEU A 808 26.81 -19.91 -24.64
N ALA A 809 27.81 -20.75 -24.39
CA ALA A 809 29.11 -20.36 -23.85
C ALA A 809 29.90 -19.43 -24.79
N GLN A 810 29.90 -19.74 -26.09
CA GLN A 810 30.64 -18.98 -27.11
C GLN A 810 29.83 -17.83 -27.70
N HIS A 811 28.57 -17.66 -27.30
CA HIS A 811 27.62 -16.68 -27.86
C HIS A 811 27.51 -16.75 -29.40
N ASP A 812 27.57 -17.95 -29.98
CA ASP A 812 27.55 -18.15 -31.44
C ASP A 812 26.11 -18.18 -31.98
N SER A 813 25.71 -17.09 -32.64
CA SER A 813 24.37 -16.94 -33.19
C SER A 813 24.08 -17.84 -34.40
N THR A 814 25.11 -18.30 -35.13
CA THR A 814 24.95 -19.16 -36.32
C THR A 814 24.64 -20.59 -35.89
N TRP A 815 25.38 -21.10 -34.91
CA TRP A 815 25.08 -22.39 -34.28
C TRP A 815 23.75 -22.36 -33.52
N ALA A 816 23.47 -21.26 -32.81
CA ALA A 816 22.18 -21.11 -32.14
C ALA A 816 21.00 -21.20 -33.12
N ARG A 817 21.10 -20.58 -34.31
CA ARG A 817 20.11 -20.70 -35.38
C ARG A 817 19.92 -22.15 -35.83
N ALA A 818 21.01 -22.82 -36.23
CA ALA A 818 20.93 -24.19 -36.74
C ALA A 818 20.35 -25.17 -35.70
N LEU A 819 20.74 -25.04 -34.42
CA LEU A 819 20.23 -25.86 -33.33
C LEU A 819 18.77 -25.55 -33.00
N PHE A 820 18.37 -24.28 -33.06
CA PHE A 820 16.99 -23.86 -32.86
C PHE A 820 16.06 -24.42 -33.94
N ASP A 821 16.47 -24.35 -35.21
CA ASP A 821 15.68 -24.83 -36.35
C ASP A 821 15.63 -26.37 -36.43
N ALA A 822 16.71 -27.06 -36.04
CA ALA A 822 16.78 -28.52 -36.07
C ALA A 822 15.89 -29.24 -35.02
N GLY A 823 15.42 -28.51 -34.01
CA GLY A 823 14.63 -29.06 -32.90
C GLY A 823 15.51 -29.86 -31.93
N VAL A 824 15.88 -29.25 -30.80
CA VAL A 824 16.71 -29.89 -29.77
C VAL A 824 15.98 -31.12 -29.18
N PRO A 825 16.57 -32.34 -29.17
CA PRO A 825 15.89 -33.60 -28.80
C PRO A 825 15.46 -33.80 -27.32
N THR A 826 15.33 -32.77 -26.48
CA THR A 826 15.28 -32.94 -25.00
C THR A 826 13.97 -32.42 -24.37
N ASP A 827 13.33 -33.19 -23.48
CA ASP A 827 12.12 -32.80 -22.69
C ASP A 827 12.32 -31.60 -21.72
N VAL A 828 13.56 -31.16 -21.50
CA VAL A 828 13.94 -29.90 -20.82
C VAL A 828 13.81 -28.69 -21.77
N ALA A 829 13.01 -28.85 -22.83
CA ALA A 829 13.08 -28.17 -24.13
C ALA A 829 12.94 -26.65 -24.11
N MET A 830 12.09 -26.10 -23.25
CA MET A 830 11.59 -24.73 -23.47
C MET A 830 12.57 -23.65 -23.02
N LEU A 831 13.27 -23.85 -21.89
CA LEU A 831 14.23 -22.87 -21.37
C LEU A 831 15.45 -22.76 -22.30
N ARG A 832 16.05 -23.89 -22.69
CA ARG A 832 17.21 -23.91 -23.59
C ARG A 832 16.87 -23.42 -24.99
N ARG A 833 15.70 -23.78 -25.54
CA ARG A 833 15.21 -23.24 -26.82
C ARG A 833 15.08 -21.72 -26.77
N ARG A 834 14.59 -21.17 -25.66
CA ARG A 834 14.50 -19.71 -25.46
C ARG A 834 15.88 -19.05 -25.35
N GLU A 835 16.84 -19.66 -24.68
CA GLU A 835 18.22 -19.14 -24.58
C GLU A 835 18.91 -19.10 -25.95
N LEU A 836 18.78 -20.17 -26.76
CA LEU A 836 19.25 -20.18 -28.15
C LEU A 836 18.56 -19.09 -28.97
N PHE A 837 17.24 -18.98 -28.83
CA PHE A 837 16.47 -17.94 -29.51
C PHE A 837 16.93 -16.54 -29.10
N GLN A 838 17.32 -16.33 -27.84
CA GLN A 838 17.81 -15.05 -27.35
C GLN A 838 19.14 -14.61 -28.00
N LEU A 839 20.01 -15.56 -28.40
CA LEU A 839 21.27 -15.27 -29.11
C LEU A 839 21.08 -14.80 -30.56
N LEU A 840 19.91 -15.06 -31.16
CA LEU A 840 19.62 -14.63 -32.52
C LEU A 840 19.51 -13.09 -32.59
N PRO A 841 19.92 -12.47 -33.72
CA PRO A 841 19.70 -11.04 -33.93
C PRO A 841 18.23 -10.64 -33.78
N LEU A 842 17.95 -9.44 -33.26
CA LEU A 842 16.56 -9.01 -32.99
C LEU A 842 15.65 -9.07 -34.23
N ALA A 843 16.16 -8.69 -35.41
CA ALA A 843 15.40 -8.75 -36.67
C ALA A 843 14.97 -10.18 -37.01
N ASP A 844 15.84 -11.14 -36.70
CA ASP A 844 15.70 -12.56 -36.95
C ASP A 844 14.74 -13.24 -35.99
N ARG A 845 14.79 -12.84 -34.70
CA ARG A 845 13.80 -13.22 -33.68
C ARG A 845 12.41 -12.69 -34.04
N THR A 846 12.35 -11.43 -34.46
CA THR A 846 11.10 -10.79 -34.89
C THR A 846 10.49 -11.54 -36.07
N ARG A 847 11.28 -11.80 -37.14
CA ARG A 847 10.80 -12.53 -38.33
C ARG A 847 10.23 -13.90 -37.96
N HIS A 848 10.94 -14.66 -37.14
CA HIS A 848 10.48 -16.00 -36.73
C HIS A 848 9.11 -15.95 -36.03
N LEU A 849 8.89 -15.00 -35.12
CA LEU A 849 7.59 -14.87 -34.44
C LEU A 849 6.47 -14.37 -35.38
N LEU A 850 6.80 -13.58 -36.40
CA LEU A 850 5.84 -13.14 -37.42
C LEU A 850 5.39 -14.28 -38.34
N ASP A 851 6.25 -15.28 -38.57
CA ASP A 851 5.94 -16.46 -39.40
C ASP A 851 5.00 -17.46 -38.67
N LEU A 852 4.86 -17.35 -37.34
CA LEU A 852 3.96 -18.18 -36.54
C LEU A 852 2.53 -17.63 -36.56
N ASP A 853 1.57 -18.50 -36.85
CA ASP A 853 0.14 -18.16 -36.80
C ASP A 853 -0.50 -18.49 -35.44
N GLY A 854 -1.82 -18.28 -35.34
CA GLY A 854 -2.55 -18.50 -34.10
C GLY A 854 -2.45 -19.91 -33.53
N SER A 855 -2.12 -20.93 -34.32
CA SER A 855 -1.98 -22.32 -33.85
C SER A 855 -0.75 -22.54 -32.96
N TRP A 856 0.25 -21.65 -33.03
CA TRP A 856 1.51 -21.73 -32.29
C TRP A 856 1.62 -20.74 -31.13
N LEU A 857 0.48 -20.26 -30.60
CA LEU A 857 0.46 -19.22 -29.57
C LEU A 857 1.25 -19.59 -28.30
N SER A 858 1.28 -20.86 -27.91
CA SER A 858 2.09 -21.34 -26.78
C SER A 858 3.59 -21.23 -27.03
N GLU A 859 4.03 -21.45 -28.28
CA GLU A 859 5.45 -21.26 -28.65
C GLU A 859 5.80 -19.78 -28.69
N ILE A 860 4.92 -18.94 -29.23
CA ILE A 860 5.08 -17.48 -29.16
C ILE A 860 5.22 -17.04 -27.71
N GLU A 861 4.29 -17.41 -26.83
CA GLU A 861 4.33 -17.08 -25.40
C GLU A 861 5.62 -17.54 -24.71
N ALA A 862 6.15 -18.72 -25.07
CA ALA A 862 7.39 -19.24 -24.52
C ALA A 862 8.63 -18.43 -24.94
N LEU A 863 8.63 -17.87 -26.14
CA LEU A 863 9.77 -17.15 -26.74
C LEU A 863 9.74 -15.64 -26.50
N LEU A 864 8.57 -15.05 -26.24
CA LEU A 864 8.40 -13.61 -26.00
C LEU A 864 9.36 -13.00 -24.95
N PRO A 865 9.71 -13.67 -23.83
CA PRO A 865 10.66 -13.11 -22.87
C PRO A 865 12.05 -12.81 -23.47
N ALA A 866 12.42 -13.43 -24.59
CA ALA A 866 13.69 -13.18 -25.27
C ALA A 866 13.69 -11.89 -26.11
N MET A 867 12.53 -11.27 -26.34
CA MET A 867 12.40 -10.10 -27.21
C MET A 867 12.87 -8.78 -26.58
N GLY A 868 13.03 -8.75 -25.24
CA GLY A 868 13.39 -7.54 -24.49
C GLY A 868 12.19 -6.62 -24.24
N HIS A 869 12.46 -5.34 -23.99
CA HIS A 869 11.45 -4.31 -23.76
C HIS A 869 11.90 -2.96 -24.35
N PRO A 870 11.02 -2.22 -25.06
CA PRO A 870 9.71 -2.65 -25.53
C PRO A 870 9.83 -3.71 -26.65
N TRP A 871 8.76 -4.46 -26.90
CA TRP A 871 8.69 -5.36 -28.05
C TRP A 871 8.64 -4.57 -29.36
N PRO A 872 9.23 -5.09 -30.46
CA PRO A 872 9.20 -4.43 -31.76
C PRO A 872 7.78 -4.17 -32.28
N GLU A 873 7.58 -3.02 -32.92
CA GLU A 873 6.28 -2.60 -33.48
C GLU A 873 5.64 -3.65 -34.43
N PRO A 874 6.36 -4.31 -35.35
CA PRO A 874 5.76 -5.37 -36.18
C PRO A 874 5.22 -6.54 -35.36
N LEU A 875 5.95 -6.96 -34.31
CA LEU A 875 5.51 -8.03 -33.41
C LEU A 875 4.29 -7.62 -32.60
N ALA A 876 4.23 -6.37 -32.16
CA ALA A 876 3.09 -5.82 -31.46
C ALA A 876 1.80 -5.90 -32.29
N GLN A 877 1.87 -5.48 -33.55
CA GLN A 877 0.75 -5.56 -34.49
C GLN A 877 0.33 -7.00 -34.74
N HIS A 878 1.30 -7.91 -34.92
CA HIS A 878 1.03 -9.34 -35.11
C HIS A 878 0.30 -9.97 -33.92
N LEU A 879 0.77 -9.74 -32.69
CA LEU A 879 0.12 -10.26 -31.48
C LEU A 879 -1.32 -9.75 -31.33
N ILE A 880 -1.55 -8.46 -31.61
CA ILE A 880 -2.89 -7.87 -31.59
C ILE A 880 -3.80 -8.58 -32.62
N LEU A 881 -3.29 -8.85 -33.83
CA LEU A 881 -4.03 -9.58 -34.86
C LEU A 881 -4.35 -11.03 -34.47
N LEU A 882 -3.38 -11.75 -33.90
CA LEU A 882 -3.58 -13.13 -33.42
C LEU A 882 -4.62 -13.20 -32.29
N LEU A 883 -4.55 -12.27 -31.33
CA LEU A 883 -5.54 -12.16 -30.26
C LEU A 883 -6.93 -11.77 -30.83
N PHE A 884 -6.97 -10.91 -31.85
CA PHE A 884 -8.22 -10.56 -32.52
C PHE A 884 -8.83 -11.75 -33.28
N GLU A 885 -8.02 -12.64 -33.84
CA GLU A 885 -8.48 -13.90 -34.41
C GLU A 885 -9.12 -14.81 -33.37
N ARG A 886 -8.55 -14.88 -32.17
CA ARG A 886 -9.15 -15.58 -31.03
C ARG A 886 -10.48 -14.94 -30.62
N ALA A 887 -10.56 -13.62 -30.58
CA ALA A 887 -11.81 -12.90 -30.34
C ALA A 887 -12.89 -13.20 -31.39
N ARG A 888 -12.52 -13.22 -32.68
CA ARG A 888 -13.43 -13.60 -33.78
C ARG A 888 -13.88 -15.05 -33.68
N ALA A 889 -13.00 -15.97 -33.26
CA ALA A 889 -13.34 -17.36 -33.04
C ALA A 889 -14.31 -17.53 -31.85
N ALA A 890 -14.07 -16.80 -30.75
CA ALA A 890 -14.94 -16.78 -29.58
C ALA A 890 -16.35 -16.28 -29.93
N ALA A 891 -16.46 -15.18 -30.69
CA ALA A 891 -17.73 -14.63 -31.14
C ALA A 891 -18.54 -15.62 -32.01
N ARG A 892 -17.85 -16.45 -32.82
CA ARG A 892 -18.49 -17.48 -33.65
C ARG A 892 -18.90 -18.72 -32.87
N ARG A 893 -18.18 -19.08 -31.81
CA ARG A 893 -18.42 -20.28 -31.00
C ARG A 893 -18.23 -19.97 -29.50
N PRO A 894 -19.21 -19.32 -28.85
CA PRO A 894 -19.09 -18.89 -27.45
C PRO A 894 -18.89 -20.06 -26.46
N GLU A 895 -19.43 -21.23 -26.79
CA GLU A 895 -19.38 -22.46 -25.98
C GLU A 895 -18.00 -23.16 -26.01
N ALA A 896 -17.07 -22.70 -26.86
CA ALA A 896 -15.77 -23.35 -27.05
C ALA A 896 -14.79 -22.98 -25.92
N HIS A 897 -14.34 -23.99 -25.16
CA HIS A 897 -13.34 -23.83 -24.11
C HIS A 897 -12.01 -23.35 -24.71
N GLY A 898 -11.31 -22.45 -24.00
CA GLY A 898 -9.98 -21.95 -24.39
C GLY A 898 -9.95 -20.73 -25.31
N ASN A 899 -11.10 -20.19 -25.73
CA ASN A 899 -11.17 -18.99 -26.57
C ASN A 899 -11.52 -17.71 -25.79
N THR A 900 -11.56 -17.74 -24.47
CA THR A 900 -11.86 -16.55 -23.65
C THR A 900 -10.58 -15.75 -23.38
N PRO A 901 -10.66 -14.43 -23.12
CA PRO A 901 -9.48 -13.65 -22.75
C PRO A 901 -8.73 -14.21 -21.54
N ASN A 902 -9.44 -14.85 -20.60
CA ASN A 902 -8.83 -15.45 -19.41
C ASN A 902 -7.89 -16.64 -19.75
N ALA A 903 -8.13 -17.35 -20.86
CA ALA A 903 -7.21 -18.38 -21.35
C ALA A 903 -5.87 -17.77 -21.83
N HIS A 904 -5.87 -16.47 -22.17
CA HIS A 904 -4.71 -15.71 -22.64
C HIS A 904 -4.27 -14.62 -21.66
N ARG A 905 -4.64 -14.74 -20.37
CA ARG A 905 -4.37 -13.71 -19.35
C ARG A 905 -2.88 -13.35 -19.25
N SER A 906 -2.00 -14.35 -19.36
CA SER A 906 -0.55 -14.17 -19.24
C SER A 906 -0.02 -13.37 -20.41
N LEU A 907 -0.46 -13.68 -21.63
CA LEU A 907 -0.09 -12.94 -22.84
C LEU A 907 -0.65 -11.51 -22.82
N LEU A 908 -1.90 -11.29 -22.41
CA LEU A 908 -2.49 -9.95 -22.27
C LEU A 908 -1.75 -9.12 -21.22
N SER A 909 -1.38 -9.72 -20.09
CA SER A 909 -0.60 -9.05 -19.06
C SER A 909 0.81 -8.70 -19.54
N ALA A 910 1.49 -9.61 -20.25
CA ALA A 910 2.79 -9.36 -20.84
C ALA A 910 2.70 -8.28 -21.94
N ALA A 911 1.65 -8.32 -22.78
CA ALA A 911 1.40 -7.31 -23.79
C ALA A 911 1.20 -5.91 -23.19
N SER A 912 0.46 -5.82 -22.08
CA SER A 912 0.26 -4.54 -21.39
C SER A 912 1.57 -3.95 -20.88
N ALA A 913 2.51 -4.79 -20.44
CA ALA A 913 3.83 -4.37 -19.95
C ALA A 913 4.88 -4.16 -21.06
N HIS A 914 4.82 -4.90 -22.18
CA HIS A 914 5.92 -4.94 -23.15
C HIS A 914 5.58 -4.40 -24.54
N LEU A 915 4.31 -4.27 -24.92
CA LEU A 915 3.99 -3.61 -26.20
C LEU A 915 4.48 -2.16 -26.19
N PRO A 916 4.88 -1.60 -27.34
CA PRO A 916 5.18 -0.19 -27.44
C PRO A 916 3.90 0.62 -27.23
N VAL A 917 4.01 1.78 -26.58
CA VAL A 917 2.85 2.65 -26.27
C VAL A 917 2.11 3.12 -27.54
N THR A 918 2.79 3.15 -28.69
CA THR A 918 2.23 3.42 -30.03
C THR A 918 1.12 2.43 -30.43
N ALA A 919 1.13 1.21 -29.88
CA ALA A 919 0.13 0.18 -30.17
C ALA A 919 -1.24 0.44 -29.51
N ALA A 920 -1.37 1.45 -28.63
CA ALA A 920 -2.62 1.78 -27.95
C ALA A 920 -3.78 2.04 -28.94
N SER A 921 -3.50 2.75 -30.03
CA SER A 921 -4.48 3.06 -31.07
C SER A 921 -4.98 1.80 -31.79
N ALA A 922 -4.08 0.88 -32.11
CA ALA A 922 -4.41 -0.39 -32.75
C ALA A 922 -5.27 -1.27 -31.84
N ALA A 923 -4.93 -1.36 -30.55
CA ALA A 923 -5.73 -2.09 -29.55
C ALA A 923 -7.14 -1.50 -29.41
N ALA A 924 -7.29 -0.17 -29.36
CA ALA A 924 -8.58 0.50 -29.29
C ALA A 924 -9.45 0.27 -30.54
N VAL A 925 -8.85 0.31 -31.73
CA VAL A 925 -9.54 0.01 -33.00
C VAL A 925 -10.04 -1.44 -33.00
N VAL A 926 -9.23 -2.37 -32.50
CA VAL A 926 -9.60 -3.79 -32.40
C VAL A 926 -10.71 -4.01 -31.38
N ALA A 927 -10.69 -3.33 -30.23
CA ALA A 927 -11.76 -3.39 -29.24
C ALA A 927 -13.12 -3.09 -29.88
N ARG A 928 -13.21 -2.00 -30.66
CA ARG A 928 -14.45 -1.59 -31.36
C ARG A 928 -14.90 -2.53 -32.47
N ARG A 929 -14.04 -3.44 -32.92
CA ARG A 929 -14.35 -4.46 -33.94
C ARG A 929 -14.64 -5.84 -33.34
N CYS A 930 -14.51 -6.00 -32.03
CA CYS A 930 -14.80 -7.26 -31.35
C CYS A 930 -16.31 -7.52 -31.29
N GLY A 931 -16.74 -8.71 -31.71
CA GLY A 931 -18.12 -9.16 -31.52
C GLY A 931 -18.38 -9.82 -30.17
N ASP A 932 -17.32 -10.17 -29.43
CA ASP A 932 -17.40 -10.76 -28.08
C ASP A 932 -17.14 -9.68 -27.01
N PRO A 933 -18.08 -9.46 -26.06
CA PRO A 933 -17.94 -8.41 -25.04
C PRO A 933 -16.77 -8.62 -24.06
N ALA A 934 -16.33 -9.86 -23.82
CA ALA A 934 -15.20 -10.11 -22.91
C ALA A 934 -13.88 -9.73 -23.59
N TRP A 935 -13.72 -10.05 -24.87
CA TRP A 935 -12.59 -9.61 -25.68
C TRP A 935 -12.58 -8.10 -25.92
N GLU A 936 -13.73 -7.47 -26.15
CA GLU A 936 -13.82 -6.00 -26.23
C GLU A 936 -13.23 -5.35 -24.97
N ARG A 937 -13.67 -5.79 -23.78
CA ARG A 937 -13.12 -5.28 -22.51
C ARG A 937 -11.63 -5.56 -22.34
N ALA A 938 -11.15 -6.72 -22.78
CA ALA A 938 -9.73 -7.05 -22.70
C ALA A 938 -8.87 -6.12 -23.57
N PHE A 939 -9.31 -5.80 -24.80
CA PHE A 939 -8.61 -4.86 -25.66
C PHE A 939 -8.76 -3.40 -25.19
N ASP A 940 -9.92 -3.01 -24.66
CA ASP A 940 -10.10 -1.69 -24.05
C ASP A 940 -9.18 -1.52 -22.83
N GLN A 941 -9.01 -2.56 -22.00
CA GLN A 941 -8.04 -2.55 -20.88
C GLN A 941 -6.60 -2.46 -21.39
N LEU A 942 -6.23 -3.24 -22.41
CA LEU A 942 -4.89 -3.16 -23.01
C LEU A 942 -4.60 -1.74 -23.55
N ALA A 943 -5.55 -1.14 -24.26
CA ALA A 943 -5.42 0.24 -24.75
C ALA A 943 -5.32 1.24 -23.60
N HIS A 944 -6.10 1.05 -22.53
CA HIS A 944 -6.03 1.87 -21.32
C HIS A 944 -4.63 1.79 -20.67
N ASP A 945 -4.09 0.59 -20.50
CA ASP A 945 -2.78 0.36 -19.89
C ASP A 945 -1.65 0.99 -20.72
N LEU A 946 -1.69 0.88 -22.04
CA LEU A 946 -0.71 1.51 -22.94
C LEU A 946 -0.79 3.05 -22.91
N ASN A 947 -2.00 3.61 -22.89
CA ASN A 947 -2.17 5.06 -22.72
C ASN A 947 -1.71 5.53 -21.33
N HIS A 948 -1.97 4.73 -20.29
CA HIS A 948 -1.49 5.00 -18.94
C HIS A 948 0.04 5.03 -18.89
N ARG A 949 0.71 4.08 -19.55
CA ARG A 949 2.18 4.06 -19.72
C ARG A 949 2.70 5.28 -20.49
N SER A 950 2.02 5.71 -21.57
CA SER A 950 2.40 6.94 -22.29
C SER A 950 2.36 8.17 -21.39
N MET A 951 1.22 8.40 -20.71
CA MET A 951 1.07 9.54 -19.79
C MET A 951 2.11 9.52 -18.68
N MET A 952 2.39 8.32 -18.15
CA MET A 952 3.39 8.13 -17.10
C MET A 952 4.80 8.56 -17.55
N LEU A 953 5.17 8.28 -18.80
CA LEU A 953 6.47 8.66 -19.36
C LEU A 953 6.52 10.15 -19.73
N GLU A 954 5.42 10.72 -20.19
CA GLU A 954 5.29 12.16 -20.49
C GLU A 954 5.46 13.02 -19.23
N GLU A 955 4.96 12.57 -18.08
CA GLU A 955 5.07 13.31 -16.80
C GLU A 955 6.51 13.40 -16.23
N LEU A 956 7.46 12.61 -16.76
CA LEU A 956 8.87 12.64 -16.35
C LEU A 956 9.68 13.73 -17.07
N GLN A 957 9.15 14.24 -18.19
CA GLN A 957 9.73 15.32 -18.99
C GLN A 957 9.41 16.68 -18.37
#